data_AF-A0A841H0S7-F1
#
_entry.id   AF-A0A841H0S7-F1
#
_cell.length_a   1.000
_cell.length_b   1.000
_cell.length_c   1.000
_cell.angle_alpha   90.00
_cell.angle_beta   90.00
_cell.angle_gamma   90.00
#
_symmetry.space_group_name_H-M   'P 1'
#
loop_
_entity.id
_entity.type
_entity.pdbx_description
1 polymer ?
#
loop_
_entity_poly.entity_id
_entity_poly.type
_entity_poly.pdbx_seq_one_letter_code
_entity_poly.pdbx_strand_id
1 'polypeptide(L)'
;MSPFARLSLLAACLSLAACADQTPTASPETDEAVTLAGVRCTLSADQSSATCGAPAGRGDVILDGDGPYVQIAMTEVTRQNGVLTANVTLKNLTNKVLGFDGTEHKGVYVYMRTPPTNGVVWIDPRGTATFGSDVARPYEKFTSDLAPGATSRAQEWSFALNGATTFTLDLMVATRVPQEFGSIAADLDSIFTAVGRADVLTAQGLNPYGFPVAAPLRWTSRNPAVLRVDAATGTLQPVTPGLTWVVVQHAADRGFAADSVRVRANPAGPFTTAVTSGDNQAGAPGQPLASPLRVRITDANGAPIPGVVARWRILGSTGGSLLNVTTVTNANGEVEASWTLGSGADSVEVIAPSAASQNRVVFHAQIITATRGFTRVWTGAVSDVWETAGNWAPAGVPTVLDSVVVPVTARSPRASVVTQVRRLVVNTGATLELNTRMSVRSDALVSGQVTGTGVVRMNADTSSVRYQSSVGYVARISGRFPELEVATSVAQPRLSGNVLVARDIRLVSARLILGGNDLRVAGDAYIQGGFVGGPGSTGADSLDVRGNVFVSAGGIGGELGVLLVGGDILQTGGSVRPLNAHVTVLNGPAQQRVNLIDSREGDGNRLVNLRIENTGGLRVDQNLHVIIVDVLNGAPITGSDTLSTRNRLKTNGLVNLPGLVIGTTGGATLTVFPGSYQVLRTHFGGGIIPALPYQNLTVGNTTAGANLRIMGDFRVEGTFNTNGYSVVVDGTYTVAPGGSVVGTVTHN
;
A
#
# COMPACT_ATOMS: atom_id res chain seq x y z
N MET A 1 -95.17 2.23 18.07
CA MET A 1 -95.62 3.57 17.67
C MET A 1 -94.88 3.96 16.40
N SER A 2 -95.63 3.93 15.31
CA SER A 2 -95.34 4.40 13.95
C SER A 2 -95.39 5.96 13.90
N PRO A 3 -95.37 6.62 12.72
CA PRO A 3 -94.30 6.77 11.72
C PRO A 3 -94.27 8.25 11.17
N PHE A 4 -93.88 8.43 9.89
CA PHE A 4 -94.02 9.58 8.95
C PHE A 4 -92.71 10.32 8.63
N ALA A 5 -92.01 10.10 7.51
CA ALA A 5 -92.41 9.98 6.09
C ALA A 5 -93.01 11.31 5.57
N ARG A 6 -92.26 12.08 4.78
CA ARG A 6 -92.11 12.01 3.29
C ARG A 6 -93.19 12.82 2.57
N LEU A 7 -92.76 13.41 1.43
CA LEU A 7 -93.54 13.71 0.22
C LEU A 7 -94.51 14.92 0.34
N SER A 8 -94.77 15.79 -0.65
CA SER A 8 -94.40 15.93 -2.07
C SER A 8 -95.28 17.02 -2.72
N LEU A 9 -94.91 17.41 -3.95
CA LEU A 9 -95.73 17.96 -5.05
C LEU A 9 -95.93 19.49 -5.09
N LEU A 10 -95.46 20.19 -6.13
CA LEU A 10 -95.91 20.25 -7.54
C LEU A 10 -97.23 20.99 -7.77
N ALA A 11 -97.12 22.19 -8.34
CA ALA A 11 -97.93 22.76 -9.45
C ALA A 11 -97.31 24.15 -9.77
N ALA A 12 -96.60 24.40 -10.87
CA ALA A 12 -96.92 24.33 -12.29
C ALA A 12 -98.04 25.31 -12.74
N CYS A 13 -97.64 26.47 -13.28
CA CYS A 13 -98.08 27.07 -14.56
C CYS A 13 -97.38 28.44 -14.74
N LEU A 14 -96.35 28.56 -15.57
CA LEU A 14 -96.33 28.89 -17.02
C LEU A 14 -97.00 30.24 -17.40
N SER A 15 -96.17 31.25 -17.69
CA SER A 15 -96.30 32.07 -18.91
C SER A 15 -94.99 32.79 -19.29
N LEU A 16 -94.54 32.44 -20.49
CA LEU A 16 -93.49 32.94 -21.40
C LEU A 16 -92.75 34.28 -21.18
N ALA A 17 -91.41 34.13 -21.22
CA ALA A 17 -90.44 34.70 -22.17
C ALA A 17 -90.20 36.23 -22.23
N ALA A 18 -89.06 36.64 -21.67
CA ALA A 18 -88.11 37.52 -22.35
C ALA A 18 -86.70 37.20 -21.85
N CYS A 19 -85.78 36.95 -22.78
CA CYS A 19 -84.37 36.65 -22.52
C CYS A 19 -83.68 37.79 -21.75
N ALA A 20 -83.01 37.43 -20.66
CA ALA A 20 -81.88 38.15 -20.11
C ALA A 20 -80.92 37.11 -19.53
N ASP A 21 -79.78 36.92 -20.19
CA ASP A 21 -78.65 36.12 -19.71
C ASP A 21 -78.22 36.67 -18.35
N GLN A 22 -78.54 35.94 -17.28
CA GLN A 22 -77.99 36.19 -15.95
C GLN A 22 -76.58 35.62 -15.91
N THR A 23 -75.60 36.50 -15.70
CA THR A 23 -74.23 36.16 -15.37
C THR A 23 -74.20 35.43 -14.02
N PRO A 24 -73.67 34.19 -13.92
CA PRO A 24 -73.47 33.56 -12.62
C PRO A 24 -72.25 34.20 -11.93
N THR A 25 -72.51 35.01 -10.90
CA THR A 25 -71.51 35.51 -9.95
C THR A 25 -71.27 34.50 -8.83
N ALA A 26 -70.54 33.42 -9.11
CA ALA A 26 -69.99 32.54 -8.08
C ALA A 26 -68.47 32.41 -8.30
N SER A 27 -67.69 32.84 -7.30
CA SER A 27 -66.27 32.53 -7.21
C SER A 27 -66.11 31.01 -7.16
N PRO A 28 -65.14 30.38 -7.87
CA PRO A 28 -64.82 28.99 -7.60
C PRO A 28 -64.34 28.90 -6.15
N GLU A 29 -65.16 28.30 -5.30
CA GLU A 29 -64.84 28.03 -3.91
C GLU A 29 -63.59 27.16 -3.82
N THR A 30 -62.84 27.38 -2.76
CA THR A 30 -61.46 26.98 -2.48
C THR A 30 -61.19 25.48 -2.33
N ASP A 31 -62.12 24.60 -2.71
CA ASP A 31 -61.91 23.16 -2.61
C ASP A 31 -61.58 22.55 -3.98
N GLU A 32 -60.38 21.97 -4.08
CA GLU A 32 -59.92 20.96 -5.07
C GLU A 32 -59.56 21.37 -6.51
N ALA A 33 -59.26 22.65 -6.81
CA ALA A 33 -58.59 22.97 -8.08
C ALA A 33 -57.07 22.69 -7.98
N VAL A 34 -56.53 21.82 -8.84
CA VAL A 34 -55.08 21.54 -8.92
C VAL A 34 -54.47 22.46 -9.98
N THR A 35 -53.40 23.18 -9.64
CA THR A 35 -52.64 23.99 -10.59
C THR A 35 -51.65 23.10 -11.32
N LEU A 36 -51.85 22.90 -12.63
CA LEU A 36 -51.13 21.90 -13.41
C LEU A 36 -49.94 22.43 -14.23
N ALA A 37 -49.95 23.71 -14.61
CA ALA A 37 -48.90 24.26 -15.49
C ALA A 37 -48.71 25.77 -15.31
N GLY A 38 -47.47 26.24 -15.47
CA GLY A 38 -47.12 27.66 -15.58
C GLY A 38 -46.52 27.98 -16.95
N VAL A 39 -47.11 28.91 -17.71
CA VAL A 39 -46.71 29.24 -19.09
C VAL A 39 -46.41 30.73 -19.21
N ARG A 40 -45.28 31.09 -19.84
CA ARG A 40 -44.97 32.50 -20.15
C ARG A 40 -45.32 32.79 -21.60
N CYS A 41 -46.09 33.84 -21.83
CA CYS A 41 -46.37 34.34 -23.17
C CYS A 41 -45.70 35.70 -23.35
N THR A 42 -45.01 35.88 -24.48
CA THR A 42 -44.47 37.15 -24.94
C THR A 42 -45.25 37.59 -26.17
N LEU A 43 -45.79 38.81 -26.14
CA LEU A 43 -46.56 39.39 -27.23
C LEU A 43 -45.86 40.65 -27.76
N SER A 44 -45.86 40.78 -29.09
CA SER A 44 -45.30 41.92 -29.80
C SER A 44 -46.39 42.59 -30.63
N ALA A 45 -46.73 43.81 -30.26
CA ALA A 45 -47.76 44.61 -30.91
C ALA A 45 -47.30 45.19 -32.24
N ASP A 46 -46.00 45.43 -32.43
CA ASP A 46 -45.46 45.93 -33.70
C ASP A 46 -45.31 44.81 -34.74
N GLN A 47 -45.11 43.56 -34.28
CA GLN A 47 -44.96 42.40 -35.15
C GLN A 47 -46.24 41.57 -35.28
N SER A 48 -47.34 41.95 -34.61
CA SER A 48 -48.59 41.19 -34.57
C SER A 48 -48.36 39.70 -34.29
N SER A 49 -47.56 39.42 -33.24
CA SER A 49 -47.13 38.06 -32.93
C SER A 49 -47.19 37.78 -31.43
N ALA A 50 -47.43 36.51 -31.11
CA ALA A 50 -47.41 35.99 -29.75
C ALA A 50 -46.68 34.65 -29.72
N THR A 51 -45.83 34.48 -28.72
CA THR A 51 -45.11 33.23 -28.48
C THR A 51 -45.32 32.82 -27.03
N CYS A 52 -45.96 31.66 -26.83
CA CYS A 52 -46.20 31.08 -25.51
C CYS A 52 -45.33 29.83 -25.32
N GLY A 53 -44.65 29.75 -24.19
CA GLY A 53 -43.77 28.62 -23.87
C GLY A 53 -43.15 28.72 -22.47
N ALA A 54 -42.26 27.79 -22.14
CA ALA A 54 -41.50 27.87 -20.91
C ALA A 54 -40.53 29.05 -20.92
N PRO A 55 -40.17 29.65 -19.77
CA PRO A 55 -39.25 30.80 -19.70
C PRO A 55 -37.80 30.58 -20.20
N ALA A 56 -37.49 29.51 -20.94
CA ALA A 56 -36.12 29.12 -21.31
C ALA A 56 -35.94 28.54 -22.73
N GLY A 57 -36.76 28.93 -23.72
CA GLY A 57 -36.38 28.76 -25.13
C GLY A 57 -36.30 27.32 -25.68
N ARG A 58 -37.04 26.38 -25.09
CA ARG A 58 -37.46 25.14 -25.74
C ARG A 58 -38.98 25.07 -25.63
N GLY A 59 -39.65 24.61 -26.70
CA GLY A 59 -41.06 24.21 -26.57
C GLY A 59 -41.18 23.20 -25.44
N ASP A 60 -42.21 23.38 -24.62
CA ASP A 60 -42.62 22.57 -23.45
C ASP A 60 -42.11 23.04 -22.08
N VAL A 61 -43.06 23.24 -21.16
CA VAL A 61 -42.84 23.46 -19.72
C VAL A 61 -42.87 22.10 -19.01
N ILE A 62 -41.82 21.80 -18.23
CA ILE A 62 -41.64 20.59 -17.42
C ILE A 62 -41.53 21.00 -15.94
N LEU A 63 -42.30 20.35 -15.06
CA LEU A 63 -41.97 20.14 -13.65
C LEU A 63 -42.42 18.71 -13.27
N ASP A 64 -41.50 17.91 -12.70
CA ASP A 64 -41.65 16.54 -12.18
C ASP A 64 -41.84 15.36 -13.16
N GLY A 65 -41.05 15.30 -14.23
CA GLY A 65 -40.69 14.02 -14.87
C GLY A 65 -41.64 13.45 -15.94
N ASP A 66 -42.90 13.87 -16.03
CA ASP A 66 -43.90 13.28 -16.95
C ASP A 66 -44.50 14.23 -18.03
N GLY A 67 -43.70 15.13 -18.59
CA GLY A 67 -44.04 15.88 -19.83
C GLY A 67 -45.13 16.97 -19.71
N PRO A 68 -45.44 17.70 -20.81
CA PRO A 68 -46.36 18.84 -20.78
C PRO A 68 -47.84 18.42 -20.73
N TYR A 69 -48.63 19.04 -19.86
CA TYR A 69 -50.06 18.71 -19.66
C TYR A 69 -51.01 19.51 -20.57
N VAL A 70 -50.75 20.81 -20.77
CA VAL A 70 -51.59 21.71 -21.57
C VAL A 70 -50.70 22.64 -22.41
N GLN A 71 -51.04 22.81 -23.69
CA GLN A 71 -50.40 23.79 -24.56
C GLN A 71 -51.33 24.98 -24.77
N ILE A 72 -50.81 26.20 -24.55
CA ILE A 72 -51.52 27.45 -24.82
C ILE A 72 -50.99 28.04 -26.12
N ALA A 73 -51.89 28.35 -27.05
CA ALA A 73 -51.55 29.06 -28.28
C ALA A 73 -52.34 30.37 -28.38
N MET A 74 -51.63 31.43 -28.74
CA MET A 74 -52.20 32.75 -29.03
C MET A 74 -51.97 33.04 -30.52
N THR A 75 -53.05 33.06 -31.28
CA THR A 75 -53.04 33.20 -32.74
C THR A 75 -53.89 34.40 -33.19
N GLU A 76 -53.82 34.76 -34.47
CA GLU A 76 -54.60 35.88 -35.03
C GLU A 76 -54.40 37.18 -34.24
N VAL A 77 -53.14 37.49 -33.91
CA VAL A 77 -52.80 38.66 -33.12
C VAL A 77 -52.98 39.91 -33.98
N THR A 78 -53.94 40.76 -33.63
CA THR A 78 -54.21 42.01 -34.37
C THR A 78 -54.10 43.22 -33.45
N ARG A 79 -53.75 44.37 -34.03
CA ARG A 79 -53.63 45.63 -33.28
C ARG A 79 -54.48 46.69 -33.94
N GLN A 80 -55.38 47.28 -33.17
CA GLN A 80 -56.23 48.38 -33.62
C GLN A 80 -56.46 49.36 -32.46
N ASN A 81 -56.33 50.67 -32.74
CA ASN A 81 -56.64 51.76 -31.80
C ASN A 81 -56.00 51.62 -30.39
N GLY A 82 -54.75 51.15 -30.32
CA GLY A 82 -54.04 50.98 -29.05
C GLY A 82 -54.41 49.74 -28.23
N VAL A 83 -55.27 48.87 -28.78
CA VAL A 83 -55.62 47.56 -28.21
C VAL A 83 -55.02 46.46 -29.07
N LEU A 84 -54.49 45.42 -28.43
CA LEU A 84 -54.03 44.20 -29.07
C LEU A 84 -54.99 43.06 -28.74
N THR A 85 -55.53 42.39 -29.75
CA THR A 85 -56.38 41.22 -29.60
C THR A 85 -55.65 39.96 -30.04
N ALA A 86 -55.93 38.83 -29.39
CA ALA A 86 -55.39 37.53 -29.77
C ALA A 86 -56.40 36.42 -29.46
N ASN A 87 -56.52 35.46 -30.37
CA ASN A 87 -57.32 34.26 -30.16
C ASN A 87 -56.52 33.22 -29.37
N VAL A 88 -57.02 32.89 -28.18
CA VAL A 88 -56.37 31.98 -27.24
C VAL A 88 -57.05 30.61 -27.27
N THR A 89 -56.25 29.57 -27.44
CA THR A 89 -56.69 28.17 -27.41
C THR A 89 -55.86 27.34 -26.44
N LEU A 90 -56.49 26.31 -25.87
CA LEU A 90 -55.86 25.33 -24.99
C LEU A 90 -55.93 23.95 -25.62
N LYS A 91 -54.79 23.29 -25.77
CA LYS A 91 -54.73 21.89 -26.18
C LYS A 91 -54.41 21.00 -24.99
N ASN A 92 -55.28 20.02 -24.74
CA ASN A 92 -55.01 18.98 -23.74
C ASN A 92 -53.99 18.00 -24.33
N LEU A 93 -52.81 17.92 -23.71
CA LEU A 93 -51.74 17.00 -24.11
C LEU A 93 -51.74 15.71 -23.28
N THR A 94 -52.63 15.61 -22.29
CA THR A 94 -52.79 14.41 -21.46
C THR A 94 -53.62 13.34 -22.17
N ASN A 95 -53.56 12.11 -21.65
CA ASN A 95 -54.41 10.99 -22.06
C ASN A 95 -55.75 10.92 -21.31
N LYS A 96 -56.08 11.93 -20.49
CA LYS A 96 -57.35 12.02 -19.72
C LYS A 96 -58.14 13.27 -20.10
N VAL A 97 -59.43 13.33 -19.79
CA VAL A 97 -60.27 14.52 -20.00
C VAL A 97 -59.95 15.56 -18.93
N LEU A 98 -59.66 16.81 -19.31
CA LEU A 98 -59.47 17.93 -18.37
C LEU A 98 -60.78 18.72 -18.21
N GLY A 99 -61.07 19.17 -16.98
CA GLY A 99 -62.29 19.92 -16.65
C GLY A 99 -63.48 19.07 -16.21
N PHE A 100 -63.29 17.75 -16.10
CA PHE A 100 -64.33 16.79 -15.74
C PHE A 100 -64.15 16.26 -14.31
N ASP A 101 -65.14 16.48 -13.44
CA ASP A 101 -65.24 15.83 -12.12
C ASP A 101 -66.59 15.11 -11.90
N GLY A 102 -67.48 15.10 -12.90
CA GLY A 102 -68.81 14.51 -12.79
C GLY A 102 -69.89 15.41 -12.16
N THR A 103 -69.60 16.68 -11.84
CA THR A 103 -70.56 17.66 -11.28
C THR A 103 -70.74 18.92 -12.15
N GLU A 104 -71.46 19.93 -11.64
CA GLU A 104 -71.88 21.15 -12.37
C GLU A 104 -70.73 22.14 -12.67
N HIS A 105 -69.56 21.97 -12.07
CA HIS A 105 -68.41 22.87 -12.21
C HIS A 105 -67.44 22.48 -13.35
N LYS A 106 -67.96 22.42 -14.58
CA LYS A 106 -67.20 22.01 -15.78
C LYS A 106 -66.23 23.08 -16.28
N GLY A 107 -65.01 22.68 -16.65
CA GLY A 107 -64.09 23.49 -17.46
C GLY A 107 -62.64 23.61 -16.96
N VAL A 108 -61.81 24.26 -17.78
CA VAL A 108 -60.40 24.57 -17.51
C VAL A 108 -60.24 26.07 -17.30
N TYR A 109 -59.56 26.45 -16.23
CA TYR A 109 -59.36 27.86 -15.85
C TYR A 109 -57.93 28.28 -16.19
N VAL A 110 -57.79 29.43 -16.82
CA VAL A 110 -56.48 30.06 -17.07
C VAL A 110 -56.46 31.41 -16.38
N TYR A 111 -55.51 31.61 -15.47
CA TYR A 111 -55.41 32.83 -14.70
C TYR A 111 -54.02 33.43 -14.77
N MET A 112 -53.96 34.75 -14.56
CA MET A 112 -52.70 35.47 -14.55
C MET A 112 -52.01 35.29 -13.20
N ARG A 113 -50.85 34.62 -13.20
CA ARG A 113 -50.00 34.52 -12.01
C ARG A 113 -49.45 35.89 -11.64
N THR A 114 -49.05 36.66 -12.65
CA THR A 114 -48.61 38.05 -12.54
C THR A 114 -49.31 38.91 -13.60
N PRO A 115 -49.59 40.21 -13.31
CA PRO A 115 -50.14 41.11 -14.32
C PRO A 115 -49.22 41.24 -15.55
N PRO A 116 -49.77 41.58 -16.73
CA PRO A 116 -48.96 41.84 -17.91
C PRO A 116 -47.91 42.93 -17.63
N THR A 117 -46.70 42.75 -18.15
CA THR A 117 -45.61 43.70 -17.95
C THR A 117 -45.83 44.99 -18.76
N ASN A 118 -45.01 46.01 -18.51
CA ASN A 118 -44.96 47.26 -19.29
C ASN A 118 -46.25 48.10 -19.29
N GLY A 119 -47.07 47.99 -18.24
CA GLY A 119 -48.28 48.81 -18.07
C GLY A 119 -49.47 48.38 -18.94
N VAL A 120 -49.36 47.20 -19.58
CA VAL A 120 -50.45 46.60 -20.35
C VAL A 120 -51.53 46.07 -19.42
N VAL A 121 -52.79 46.32 -19.76
CA VAL A 121 -53.95 45.89 -18.96
C VAL A 121 -54.80 44.92 -19.76
N TRP A 122 -55.14 43.78 -19.16
CA TRP A 122 -56.10 42.84 -19.76
C TRP A 122 -57.50 43.43 -19.67
N ILE A 123 -58.15 43.59 -20.83
CA ILE A 123 -59.48 44.15 -20.95
C ILE A 123 -60.49 43.02 -20.74
N ASP A 124 -61.39 43.25 -19.79
CA ASP A 124 -62.60 42.44 -19.53
C ASP A 124 -62.36 40.93 -19.35
N PRO A 125 -61.51 40.51 -18.38
CA PRO A 125 -61.41 39.10 -18.04
C PRO A 125 -62.77 38.59 -17.53
N ARG A 126 -63.07 37.31 -17.74
CA ARG A 126 -64.35 36.72 -17.30
C ARG A 126 -64.66 36.90 -15.82
N GLY A 127 -63.65 37.01 -14.97
CA GLY A 127 -63.82 37.31 -13.55
C GLY A 127 -62.51 37.28 -12.78
N THR A 128 -62.59 37.37 -11.45
CA THR A 128 -61.46 37.22 -10.52
C THR A 128 -61.69 36.07 -9.54
N ALA A 129 -60.63 35.30 -9.23
CA ALA A 129 -60.71 34.17 -8.31
C ALA A 129 -59.35 33.84 -7.65
N THR A 130 -59.39 33.14 -6.51
CA THR A 130 -58.21 32.66 -5.76
C THR A 130 -57.90 31.20 -6.09
N PHE A 131 -56.84 30.94 -6.86
CA PHE A 131 -56.41 29.58 -7.23
C PHE A 131 -55.19 29.17 -6.40
N GLY A 132 -55.42 28.46 -5.29
CA GLY A 132 -54.35 27.98 -4.40
C GLY A 132 -53.46 29.08 -3.81
N SER A 133 -53.91 30.34 -3.83
CA SER A 133 -53.20 31.51 -3.31
C SER A 133 -54.19 32.50 -2.69
N ASP A 134 -53.71 33.34 -1.78
CA ASP A 134 -54.55 34.29 -1.02
C ASP A 134 -54.92 35.56 -1.80
N VAL A 135 -54.48 35.67 -3.07
CA VAL A 135 -54.68 36.87 -3.89
C VAL A 135 -55.60 36.54 -5.06
N ALA A 136 -56.73 37.23 -5.15
CA ALA A 136 -57.64 37.11 -6.29
C ALA A 136 -56.97 37.59 -7.57
N ARG A 137 -57.00 36.76 -8.62
CA ARG A 137 -56.40 37.03 -9.93
C ARG A 137 -57.46 37.01 -11.04
N PRO A 138 -57.33 37.84 -12.08
CA PRO A 138 -58.19 37.75 -13.24
C PRO A 138 -57.99 36.41 -13.95
N TYR A 139 -59.09 35.83 -14.43
CA TYR A 139 -59.08 34.55 -15.13
C TYR A 139 -60.02 34.54 -16.34
N GLU A 140 -59.75 33.61 -17.25
CA GLU A 140 -60.66 33.18 -18.29
C GLU A 140 -61.04 31.71 -18.06
N LYS A 141 -62.32 31.37 -18.26
CA LYS A 141 -62.81 30.00 -18.16
C LYS A 141 -63.13 29.42 -19.54
N PHE A 142 -62.50 28.29 -19.83
CA PHE A 142 -62.82 27.45 -20.98
C PHE A 142 -63.82 26.39 -20.51
N THR A 143 -65.11 26.65 -20.76
CA THR A 143 -66.24 25.94 -20.13
C THR A 143 -66.49 24.52 -20.64
N SER A 144 -65.82 24.11 -21.74
CA SER A 144 -65.92 22.75 -22.28
C SER A 144 -64.85 21.83 -21.71
N ASP A 145 -65.23 20.62 -21.35
CA ASP A 145 -64.30 19.54 -21.04
C ASP A 145 -63.38 19.29 -22.24
N LEU A 146 -62.07 19.21 -21.99
CA LEU A 146 -61.09 18.98 -23.03
C LEU A 146 -60.70 17.50 -23.05
N ALA A 147 -61.17 16.76 -24.04
CA ALA A 147 -60.77 15.38 -24.26
C ALA A 147 -59.26 15.26 -24.54
N PRO A 148 -58.66 14.06 -24.34
CA PRO A 148 -57.27 13.82 -24.69
C PRO A 148 -56.91 14.28 -26.11
N GLY A 149 -55.86 15.10 -26.25
CA GLY A 149 -55.40 15.62 -27.55
C GLY A 149 -56.27 16.74 -28.15
N ALA A 150 -57.42 17.06 -27.57
CA ALA A 150 -58.35 18.04 -28.11
C ALA A 150 -57.89 19.48 -27.84
N THR A 151 -58.19 20.38 -28.78
CA THR A 151 -58.00 21.83 -28.64
C THR A 151 -59.33 22.50 -28.34
N SER A 152 -59.33 23.44 -27.39
CA SER A 152 -60.49 24.25 -27.04
C SER A 152 -60.94 25.11 -28.22
N ARG A 153 -62.17 25.60 -28.15
CA ARG A 153 -62.56 26.74 -29.01
C ARG A 153 -61.68 27.95 -28.67
N ALA A 154 -61.39 28.76 -29.69
CA ALA A 154 -60.66 30.01 -29.53
C ALA A 154 -61.50 31.01 -28.73
N GLN A 155 -60.87 31.66 -27.77
CA GLN A 155 -61.42 32.78 -27.03
C GLN A 155 -60.58 34.02 -27.31
N GLU A 156 -61.21 35.09 -27.75
CA GLU A 156 -60.51 36.35 -28.04
C GLU A 156 -60.17 37.07 -26.73
N TRP A 157 -58.89 37.39 -26.52
CA TRP A 157 -58.41 38.18 -25.40
C TRP A 157 -57.94 39.54 -25.90
N SER A 158 -58.30 40.60 -25.20
CA SER A 158 -58.00 41.98 -25.57
C SER A 158 -57.10 42.67 -24.53
N PHE A 159 -56.07 43.37 -24.98
CA PHE A 159 -55.09 44.02 -24.12
C PHE A 159 -54.94 45.51 -24.46
N ALA A 160 -55.19 46.38 -23.49
CA ALA A 160 -54.91 47.81 -23.61
C ALA A 160 -53.40 48.03 -23.51
N LEU A 161 -52.77 48.47 -24.60
CA LEU A 161 -51.31 48.54 -24.70
C LEU A 161 -50.71 49.71 -23.92
N ASN A 162 -51.45 50.81 -23.74
CA ASN A 162 -50.98 52.02 -23.02
C ASN A 162 -49.59 52.53 -23.48
N GLY A 163 -49.30 52.42 -24.77
CA GLY A 163 -48.02 52.84 -25.37
C GLY A 163 -46.95 51.74 -25.41
N ALA A 164 -47.17 50.57 -24.80
CA ALA A 164 -46.27 49.44 -24.92
C ALA A 164 -46.32 48.81 -26.32
N THR A 165 -45.15 48.45 -26.84
CA THR A 165 -45.01 47.73 -28.12
C THR A 165 -44.74 46.23 -27.92
N THR A 166 -44.29 45.83 -26.74
CA THR A 166 -44.09 44.43 -26.33
C THR A 166 -44.42 44.25 -24.86
N PHE A 167 -44.91 43.07 -24.48
CA PHE A 167 -45.15 42.71 -23.08
C PHE A 167 -45.09 41.20 -22.87
N THR A 168 -44.95 40.81 -21.61
CA THR A 168 -44.98 39.41 -21.17
C THR A 168 -46.06 39.21 -20.12
N LEU A 169 -46.59 37.99 -20.04
CA LEU A 169 -47.56 37.59 -19.03
C LEU A 169 -47.31 36.13 -18.63
N ASP A 170 -47.40 35.85 -17.33
CA ASP A 170 -47.28 34.50 -16.78
C ASP A 170 -48.66 33.95 -16.46
N LEU A 171 -49.01 32.86 -17.14
CA LEU A 171 -50.28 32.16 -16.99
C LEU A 171 -50.11 30.91 -16.12
N MET A 172 -51.16 30.57 -15.40
CA MET A 172 -51.32 29.26 -14.79
C MET A 172 -52.64 28.62 -15.20
N VAL A 173 -52.61 27.30 -15.36
CA VAL A 173 -53.79 26.50 -15.69
C VAL A 173 -54.23 25.74 -14.45
N ALA A 174 -55.49 25.93 -14.04
CA ALA A 174 -56.14 25.22 -12.96
C ALA A 174 -57.31 24.39 -13.48
N THR A 175 -57.38 23.13 -13.06
CA THR A 175 -58.49 22.23 -13.39
C THR A 175 -58.61 21.13 -12.34
N ARG A 176 -59.72 20.39 -12.34
CA ARG A 176 -59.90 19.20 -11.49
C ARG A 176 -59.40 17.96 -12.24
N VAL A 177 -58.68 17.08 -11.53
CA VAL A 177 -58.13 15.81 -12.05
C VAL A 177 -58.79 14.63 -11.32
N PRO A 178 -59.09 13.49 -11.98
CA PRO A 178 -59.75 12.36 -11.32
C PRO A 178 -58.96 11.77 -10.14
N GLN A 179 -59.67 11.47 -9.05
CA GLN A 179 -59.18 10.82 -7.81
C GLN A 179 -58.97 9.30 -8.00
N GLU A 180 -58.24 8.87 -9.03
CA GLU A 180 -57.97 7.44 -9.28
C GLU A 180 -56.86 6.91 -8.34
N PHE A 181 -57.00 5.72 -7.75
CA PHE A 181 -55.94 5.08 -6.97
C PHE A 181 -54.87 4.48 -7.90
N GLY A 182 -53.59 4.77 -7.64
CA GLY A 182 -52.46 4.33 -8.46
C GLY A 182 -51.48 3.41 -7.73
N SER A 183 -50.98 3.82 -6.56
CA SER A 183 -49.93 3.08 -5.84
C SER A 183 -50.04 3.24 -4.32
N ILE A 184 -49.25 2.46 -3.57
CA ILE A 184 -49.10 2.57 -2.12
C ILE A 184 -47.65 2.95 -1.84
N ALA A 185 -47.43 3.94 -0.98
CA ALA A 185 -46.13 4.25 -0.41
C ALA A 185 -46.14 3.95 1.10
N ALA A 186 -45.33 2.99 1.55
CA ALA A 186 -45.09 2.76 2.97
C ALA A 186 -43.83 3.51 3.44
N ASP A 187 -43.75 3.82 4.74
CA ASP A 187 -42.50 4.31 5.34
C ASP A 187 -41.53 3.11 5.51
N LEU A 188 -40.45 3.07 4.71
CA LEU A 188 -39.65 1.87 4.44
C LEU A 188 -38.27 1.84 5.11
N ASP A 189 -38.11 2.43 6.29
CA ASP A 189 -36.96 2.10 7.13
C ASP A 189 -37.14 0.70 7.75
N SER A 190 -36.05 -0.07 7.88
CA SER A 190 -36.11 -1.39 8.51
C SER A 190 -36.51 -1.27 9.99
N ILE A 191 -37.71 -1.76 10.34
CA ILE A 191 -38.28 -1.62 11.68
C ILE A 191 -37.80 -2.73 12.62
N PHE A 192 -37.31 -2.31 13.80
CA PHE A 192 -36.95 -3.17 14.92
C PHE A 192 -38.05 -3.09 15.99
N THR A 193 -38.80 -4.18 16.16
CA THR A 193 -39.88 -4.27 17.15
C THR A 193 -39.60 -5.37 18.16
N ALA A 194 -40.20 -5.26 19.35
CA ALA A 194 -39.99 -6.15 20.48
C ALA A 194 -41.31 -6.82 20.87
N VAL A 195 -41.26 -8.11 21.23
CA VAL A 195 -42.42 -8.82 21.80
C VAL A 195 -42.91 -8.03 23.04
N GLY A 196 -44.12 -7.46 22.97
CA GLY A 196 -44.72 -6.62 24.03
C GLY A 196 -44.75 -5.11 23.76
N ARG A 197 -44.19 -4.60 22.65
CA ARG A 197 -44.29 -3.19 22.21
C ARG A 197 -45.24 -3.09 21.01
N ALA A 198 -46.24 -2.20 21.08
CA ALA A 198 -47.16 -1.95 19.97
C ALA A 198 -46.57 -0.88 19.03
N ASP A 199 -45.73 -1.29 18.10
CA ASP A 199 -45.27 -0.43 16.99
C ASP A 199 -46.30 -0.48 15.85
N VAL A 200 -46.60 0.65 15.21
CA VAL A 200 -47.63 0.75 14.16
C VAL A 200 -46.96 1.14 12.85
N LEU A 201 -47.25 0.38 11.77
CA LEU A 201 -46.83 0.74 10.42
C LEU A 201 -47.79 1.75 9.79
N THR A 202 -47.25 2.72 9.04
CA THR A 202 -48.03 3.70 8.27
C THR A 202 -47.78 3.54 6.78
N ALA A 203 -48.82 3.79 5.98
CA ALA A 203 -48.75 3.81 4.52
C ALA A 203 -49.81 4.77 3.96
N GLN A 204 -49.53 5.34 2.78
CA GLN A 204 -50.38 6.29 2.09
C GLN A 204 -50.74 5.78 0.70
N GLY A 205 -52.03 5.80 0.36
CA GLY A 205 -52.46 5.60 -1.02
C GLY A 205 -52.13 6.83 -1.86
N LEU A 206 -51.61 6.61 -3.07
CA LEU A 206 -51.27 7.67 -4.02
C LEU A 206 -52.05 7.46 -5.32
N ASN A 207 -52.45 8.54 -5.97
CA ASN A 207 -52.94 8.47 -7.35
C ASN A 207 -51.77 8.22 -8.33
N PRO A 208 -52.04 7.93 -9.63
CA PRO A 208 -50.99 7.74 -10.64
C PRO A 208 -50.01 8.92 -10.81
N TYR A 209 -50.33 10.09 -10.25
CA TYR A 209 -49.54 11.31 -10.30
C TYR A 209 -48.76 11.58 -8.99
N GLY A 210 -48.79 10.64 -8.03
CA GLY A 210 -48.04 10.74 -6.78
C GLY A 210 -48.70 11.57 -5.67
N PHE A 211 -49.97 12.00 -5.84
CA PHE A 211 -50.68 12.74 -4.80
C PHE A 211 -51.40 11.82 -3.82
N PRO A 212 -51.46 12.17 -2.51
CA PRO A 212 -52.19 11.40 -1.51
C PRO A 212 -53.68 11.28 -1.82
N VAL A 213 -54.20 10.05 -1.79
CA VAL A 213 -55.63 9.75 -1.87
C VAL A 213 -56.04 8.82 -0.73
N ALA A 214 -57.27 8.96 -0.25
CA ALA A 214 -57.83 8.06 0.74
C ALA A 214 -58.00 6.66 0.12
N ALA A 215 -57.41 5.64 0.73
CA ALA A 215 -57.48 4.26 0.26
C ALA A 215 -57.68 3.29 1.43
N PRO A 216 -58.62 2.35 1.36
CA PRO A 216 -58.72 1.29 2.36
C PRO A 216 -57.51 0.36 2.23
N LEU A 217 -56.65 0.33 3.25
CA LEU A 217 -55.44 -0.49 3.28
C LEU A 217 -55.65 -1.75 4.10
N ARG A 218 -54.93 -2.83 3.73
CA ARG A 218 -54.91 -4.08 4.46
C ARG A 218 -53.49 -4.58 4.66
N TRP A 219 -53.16 -4.94 5.90
CA TRP A 219 -51.85 -5.44 6.29
C TRP A 219 -51.84 -6.96 6.46
N THR A 220 -50.75 -7.61 6.05
CA THR A 220 -50.57 -9.06 6.21
C THR A 220 -49.11 -9.40 6.52
N SER A 221 -48.88 -10.37 7.40
CA SER A 221 -47.53 -10.91 7.65
C SER A 221 -47.33 -12.20 6.86
N ARG A 222 -46.17 -12.32 6.19
CA ARG A 222 -45.80 -13.56 5.48
C ARG A 222 -45.45 -14.72 6.43
N ASN A 223 -45.14 -14.42 7.69
CA ASN A 223 -44.88 -15.43 8.72
C ASN A 223 -45.50 -14.99 10.07
N PRO A 224 -46.79 -15.29 10.29
CA PRO A 224 -47.49 -14.97 11.54
C PRO A 224 -46.96 -15.69 12.79
N ALA A 225 -46.12 -16.71 12.63
CA ALA A 225 -45.46 -17.38 13.76
C ALA A 225 -44.31 -16.52 14.34
N VAL A 226 -43.68 -15.66 13.52
CA VAL A 226 -42.64 -14.71 13.94
C VAL A 226 -43.26 -13.40 14.38
N LEU A 227 -44.17 -12.84 13.58
CA LEU A 227 -44.77 -11.53 13.80
C LEU A 227 -46.17 -11.52 13.22
N ARG A 228 -47.17 -11.21 14.05
CA ARG A 228 -48.53 -10.92 13.60
C ARG A 228 -48.65 -9.42 13.34
N VAL A 229 -49.59 -9.05 12.47
CA VAL A 229 -49.95 -7.66 12.18
C VAL A 229 -51.46 -7.54 12.18
N ASP A 230 -51.99 -6.50 12.80
CA ASP A 230 -53.40 -6.18 12.72
C ASP A 230 -53.76 -5.71 11.31
N ALA A 231 -54.76 -6.36 10.72
CA ALA A 231 -55.05 -6.22 9.30
C ALA A 231 -55.56 -4.83 8.90
N ALA A 232 -56.14 -4.07 9.83
CA ALA A 232 -56.74 -2.76 9.57
C ALA A 232 -55.81 -1.60 9.98
N THR A 233 -55.10 -1.76 11.09
CA THR A 233 -54.33 -0.68 11.70
C THR A 233 -52.82 -0.75 11.40
N GLY A 234 -52.31 -1.88 10.94
CA GLY A 234 -50.86 -2.05 10.75
C GLY A 234 -50.07 -2.24 12.05
N THR A 235 -50.77 -2.44 13.17
CA THR A 235 -50.16 -2.65 14.48
C THR A 235 -49.41 -3.98 14.53
N LEU A 236 -48.13 -3.95 14.89
CA LEU A 236 -47.27 -5.12 14.97
C LEU A 236 -47.41 -5.84 16.31
N GLN A 237 -47.44 -7.17 16.26
CA GLN A 237 -47.52 -8.06 17.42
C GLN A 237 -46.44 -9.15 17.30
N PRO A 238 -45.21 -8.92 17.79
CA PRO A 238 -44.13 -9.90 17.68
C PRO A 238 -44.44 -11.13 18.53
N VAL A 239 -44.22 -12.32 17.98
CA VAL A 239 -44.57 -13.61 18.60
C VAL A 239 -43.31 -14.37 19.02
N THR A 240 -42.41 -14.63 18.06
CA THR A 240 -41.09 -15.21 18.32
C THR A 240 -40.00 -14.37 17.66
N PRO A 241 -38.78 -14.31 18.22
CA PRO A 241 -37.67 -13.64 17.57
C PRO A 241 -37.42 -14.18 16.17
N GLY A 242 -37.16 -13.29 15.21
CA GLY A 242 -36.96 -13.69 13.82
C GLY A 242 -37.18 -12.57 12.82
N LEU A 243 -37.17 -12.95 11.54
CA LEU A 243 -37.34 -12.03 10.41
C LEU A 243 -38.55 -12.46 9.58
N THR A 244 -39.38 -11.49 9.21
CA THR A 244 -40.48 -11.71 8.26
C THR A 244 -40.78 -10.46 7.44
N TRP A 245 -41.53 -10.63 6.36
CA TRP A 245 -42.06 -9.53 5.56
C TRP A 245 -43.48 -9.22 6.01
N VAL A 246 -43.77 -7.94 6.19
CA VAL A 246 -45.12 -7.41 6.32
C VAL A 246 -45.48 -6.71 5.01
N VAL A 247 -46.64 -7.05 4.47
CA VAL A 247 -47.12 -6.57 3.17
C VAL A 247 -48.36 -5.71 3.41
N VAL A 248 -48.37 -4.53 2.80
CA VAL A 248 -49.55 -3.67 2.69
C VAL A 248 -50.09 -3.74 1.26
N GLN A 249 -51.41 -3.84 1.16
CA GLN A 249 -52.12 -3.92 -0.11
C GLN A 249 -53.44 -3.15 -0.01
N HIS A 250 -54.01 -2.82 -1.16
CA HIS A 250 -55.36 -2.28 -1.23
C HIS A 250 -56.38 -3.31 -0.72
N ALA A 251 -57.33 -2.92 0.13
CA ALA A 251 -58.22 -3.85 0.82
C ALA A 251 -59.25 -4.51 -0.10
N ALA A 252 -59.67 -3.82 -1.17
CA ALA A 252 -60.70 -4.29 -2.10
C ALA A 252 -60.12 -5.15 -3.25
N ASP A 253 -58.87 -4.90 -3.67
CA ASP A 253 -58.30 -5.48 -4.88
C ASP A 253 -56.94 -6.11 -4.63
N ARG A 254 -56.89 -7.45 -4.62
CA ARG A 254 -55.65 -8.23 -4.41
C ARG A 254 -54.66 -8.20 -5.59
N GLY A 255 -54.99 -7.46 -6.65
CA GLY A 255 -54.21 -7.38 -7.90
C GLY A 255 -53.50 -6.04 -8.14
N PHE A 256 -53.68 -5.04 -7.28
CA PHE A 256 -53.00 -3.75 -7.36
C PHE A 256 -51.75 -3.67 -6.47
N ALA A 257 -50.92 -2.65 -6.72
CA ALA A 257 -49.64 -2.36 -6.07
C ALA A 257 -49.62 -2.75 -4.59
N ALA A 258 -48.74 -3.69 -4.24
CA ALA A 258 -48.44 -4.06 -2.88
C ALA A 258 -47.03 -3.55 -2.55
N ASP A 259 -46.89 -2.97 -1.38
CA ASP A 259 -45.59 -2.62 -0.84
C ASP A 259 -45.28 -3.56 0.34
N SER A 260 -44.01 -3.74 0.65
CA SER A 260 -43.60 -4.63 1.72
C SER A 260 -42.38 -4.14 2.46
N VAL A 261 -42.42 -4.26 3.78
CA VAL A 261 -41.33 -3.92 4.68
C VAL A 261 -40.82 -5.19 5.37
N ARG A 262 -39.49 -5.30 5.49
CA ARG A 262 -38.86 -6.39 6.24
C ARG A 262 -38.77 -5.99 7.71
N VAL A 263 -39.42 -6.76 8.57
CA VAL A 263 -39.48 -6.51 10.01
C VAL A 263 -38.66 -7.54 10.77
N ARG A 264 -37.89 -7.07 11.74
CA ARG A 264 -37.18 -7.93 12.71
C ARG A 264 -37.89 -7.89 14.06
N ALA A 265 -38.36 -9.05 14.50
CA ALA A 265 -38.83 -9.28 15.85
C ALA A 265 -37.64 -9.63 16.76
N ASN A 266 -37.38 -8.80 17.76
CA ASN A 266 -36.37 -9.06 18.80
C ASN A 266 -37.03 -9.66 20.06
N PRO A 267 -36.27 -10.36 20.92
CA PRO A 267 -36.78 -10.85 22.21
C PRO A 267 -37.34 -9.75 23.12
N ALA A 268 -38.42 -10.06 23.86
CA ALA A 268 -39.18 -9.14 24.73
C ALA A 268 -38.38 -8.54 25.89
N GLY A 269 -37.54 -9.36 26.51
CA GLY A 269 -36.96 -9.10 27.82
C GLY A 269 -35.44 -9.29 27.85
N PRO A 270 -34.81 -8.98 29.00
CA PRO A 270 -33.40 -9.28 29.19
C PRO A 270 -33.19 -10.77 29.01
N PHE A 271 -32.31 -11.12 28.09
CA PHE A 271 -31.82 -12.47 27.91
C PHE A 271 -30.37 -12.52 28.33
N THR A 272 -29.92 -13.68 28.74
CA THR A 272 -28.51 -13.95 29.02
C THR A 272 -27.84 -14.50 27.76
N THR A 273 -26.59 -14.10 27.51
CA THR A 273 -25.75 -14.68 26.47
C THR A 273 -24.53 -15.26 27.14
N ALA A 274 -24.36 -16.57 27.07
CA ALA A 274 -23.26 -17.28 27.71
C ALA A 274 -22.41 -18.01 26.67
N VAL A 275 -21.09 -17.97 26.84
CA VAL A 275 -20.17 -18.81 26.06
C VAL A 275 -20.43 -20.28 26.40
N THR A 276 -20.61 -21.11 25.38
CA THR A 276 -20.69 -22.57 25.53
C THR A 276 -19.49 -23.30 24.97
N SER A 277 -18.78 -22.73 23.97
CA SER A 277 -17.50 -23.25 23.50
C SER A 277 -16.65 -22.20 22.78
N GLY A 278 -15.35 -22.46 22.65
CA GLY A 278 -14.47 -21.74 21.73
C GLY A 278 -13.84 -20.44 22.22
N ASP A 279 -13.97 -20.09 23.51
CA ASP A 279 -13.22 -18.98 24.11
C ASP A 279 -11.83 -19.41 24.59
N ASN A 280 -10.92 -18.45 24.74
CA ASN A 280 -9.53 -18.62 25.17
C ASN A 280 -8.76 -19.68 24.37
N GLN A 281 -9.02 -19.75 23.06
CA GLN A 281 -8.32 -20.68 22.18
C GLN A 281 -6.94 -20.16 21.79
N ALA A 282 -6.11 -21.04 21.25
CA ALA A 282 -4.80 -20.66 20.74
C ALA A 282 -4.52 -21.36 19.39
N GLY A 283 -3.91 -20.63 18.45
CA GLY A 283 -3.62 -21.14 17.10
C GLY A 283 -2.49 -20.38 16.40
N ALA A 284 -2.01 -20.93 15.28
CA ALA A 284 -0.99 -20.27 14.45
C ALA A 284 -1.62 -19.20 13.53
N PRO A 285 -0.87 -18.16 13.12
CA PRO A 285 -1.34 -17.18 12.15
C PRO A 285 -1.86 -17.84 10.86
N GLY A 286 -3.01 -17.41 10.37
CA GLY A 286 -3.63 -17.92 9.13
C GLY A 286 -4.29 -19.29 9.24
N GLN A 287 -4.34 -19.90 10.44
CA GLN A 287 -5.06 -21.17 10.67
C GLN A 287 -6.44 -20.95 11.30
N PRO A 288 -7.43 -21.79 10.96
CA PRO A 288 -8.70 -21.81 11.69
C PRO A 288 -8.48 -22.29 13.13
N LEU A 289 -9.23 -21.72 14.08
CA LEU A 289 -9.27 -22.22 15.45
C LEU A 289 -9.88 -23.63 15.50
N ALA A 290 -9.37 -24.45 16.41
CA ALA A 290 -9.72 -25.87 16.50
C ALA A 290 -11.19 -26.10 16.90
N SER A 291 -11.75 -25.22 17.73
CA SER A 291 -13.15 -25.23 18.11
C SER A 291 -13.89 -24.01 17.56
N PRO A 292 -15.14 -24.15 17.10
CA PRO A 292 -15.96 -23.00 16.75
C PRO A 292 -16.32 -22.17 17.99
N LEU A 293 -16.48 -20.85 17.79
CA LEU A 293 -17.00 -19.94 18.80
C LEU A 293 -18.49 -20.22 18.95
N ARG A 294 -18.97 -20.54 20.15
CA ARG A 294 -20.38 -20.85 20.39
C ARG A 294 -20.89 -20.10 21.60
N VAL A 295 -22.05 -19.46 21.45
CA VAL A 295 -22.81 -18.91 22.57
C VAL A 295 -24.22 -19.48 22.60
N ARG A 296 -24.80 -19.52 23.79
CA ARG A 296 -26.20 -19.84 24.03
C ARG A 296 -26.94 -18.61 24.56
N ILE A 297 -28.12 -18.37 24.01
CA ILE A 297 -29.01 -17.27 24.37
C ILE A 297 -30.24 -17.85 25.08
N THR A 298 -30.46 -17.40 26.31
CA THR A 298 -31.55 -17.86 27.19
C THR A 298 -32.34 -16.71 27.78
N ASP A 299 -33.63 -16.90 28.04
CA ASP A 299 -34.46 -15.91 28.72
C ASP A 299 -34.10 -15.80 30.23
N ALA A 300 -34.83 -14.95 30.95
CA ALA A 300 -34.63 -14.75 32.39
C ALA A 300 -34.87 -16.01 33.24
N ASN A 301 -35.59 -17.00 32.72
CA ASN A 301 -35.89 -18.27 33.37
C ASN A 301 -34.92 -19.39 32.94
N GLY A 302 -33.94 -19.09 32.08
CA GLY A 302 -32.98 -20.06 31.55
C GLY A 302 -33.47 -20.87 30.34
N ALA A 303 -34.66 -20.57 29.80
CA ALA A 303 -35.17 -21.25 28.61
C ALA A 303 -34.48 -20.74 27.33
N PRO A 304 -34.12 -21.62 26.38
CA PRO A 304 -33.42 -21.21 25.16
C PRO A 304 -34.31 -20.36 24.23
N ILE A 305 -33.73 -19.33 23.61
CA ILE A 305 -34.44 -18.44 22.68
C ILE A 305 -34.00 -18.72 21.24
N PRO A 306 -34.80 -19.43 20.42
CA PRO A 306 -34.54 -19.63 18.99
C PRO A 306 -34.84 -18.38 18.16
N GLY A 307 -34.25 -18.28 16.96
CA GLY A 307 -34.54 -17.23 15.98
C GLY A 307 -33.85 -15.88 16.20
N VAL A 308 -32.99 -15.76 17.22
CA VAL A 308 -32.20 -14.55 17.51
C VAL A 308 -31.04 -14.45 16.54
N VAL A 309 -30.93 -13.32 15.84
CA VAL A 309 -29.85 -13.08 14.90
C VAL A 309 -28.64 -12.46 15.63
N ALA A 310 -27.54 -13.21 15.69
CA ALA A 310 -26.27 -12.77 16.24
C ALA A 310 -25.34 -12.22 15.14
N ARG A 311 -24.63 -11.13 15.43
CA ARG A 311 -23.62 -10.55 14.54
C ARG A 311 -22.23 -10.73 15.14
N TRP A 312 -21.28 -11.16 14.31
CA TRP A 312 -19.91 -11.42 14.72
C TRP A 312 -18.98 -10.40 14.09
N ARG A 313 -18.02 -9.91 14.88
CA ARG A 313 -17.05 -8.92 14.43
C ARG A 313 -15.70 -9.19 15.08
N ILE A 314 -14.64 -9.16 14.27
CA ILE A 314 -13.27 -9.14 14.78
C ILE A 314 -12.97 -7.74 15.31
N LEU A 315 -12.47 -7.65 16.54
CA LEU A 315 -12.13 -6.38 17.21
C LEU A 315 -10.67 -5.96 17.01
N GLY A 316 -9.87 -6.74 16.26
CA GLY A 316 -8.48 -6.44 15.91
C GLY A 316 -8.27 -6.15 14.42
N SER A 317 -7.10 -5.58 14.08
CA SER A 317 -6.73 -5.17 12.72
C SER A 317 -5.67 -6.08 12.07
N THR A 318 -5.44 -7.28 12.62
CA THR A 318 -4.28 -8.10 12.24
C THR A 318 -4.51 -9.03 11.05
N GLY A 319 -5.65 -8.89 10.36
CA GLY A 319 -5.98 -9.60 9.12
C GLY A 319 -6.66 -10.97 9.31
N GLY A 320 -7.22 -11.25 10.49
CA GLY A 320 -8.04 -12.45 10.71
C GLY A 320 -9.36 -12.42 9.92
N SER A 321 -10.00 -13.59 9.77
CA SER A 321 -11.27 -13.72 9.03
C SER A 321 -12.29 -14.60 9.74
N LEU A 322 -13.56 -14.22 9.66
CA LEU A 322 -14.70 -15.03 10.10
C LEU A 322 -15.35 -15.68 8.88
N LEU A 323 -15.63 -16.99 8.97
CA LEU A 323 -16.40 -17.68 7.95
C LEU A 323 -17.86 -17.20 7.95
N ASN A 324 -18.42 -17.00 9.14
CA ASN A 324 -19.80 -16.54 9.34
C ASN A 324 -19.80 -15.22 10.14
N VAL A 325 -20.25 -14.13 9.51
CA VAL A 325 -20.38 -12.81 10.17
C VAL A 325 -21.77 -12.55 10.75
N THR A 326 -22.76 -13.38 10.41
CA THR A 326 -24.12 -13.33 10.95
C THR A 326 -24.70 -14.74 11.03
N THR A 327 -25.31 -15.09 12.17
CA THR A 327 -25.92 -16.41 12.41
C THR A 327 -27.24 -16.28 13.19
N VAL A 328 -28.05 -17.34 13.23
CA VAL A 328 -29.37 -17.35 13.88
C VAL A 328 -29.44 -18.47 14.91
N THR A 329 -29.97 -18.21 16.11
CA THR A 329 -30.07 -19.24 17.15
C THR A 329 -30.97 -20.39 16.73
N ASN A 330 -30.49 -21.62 16.93
CA ASN A 330 -31.26 -22.84 16.69
C ASN A 330 -32.28 -23.10 17.82
N ALA A 331 -32.98 -24.24 17.78
CA ALA A 331 -33.97 -24.65 18.79
C ALA A 331 -33.40 -24.73 20.22
N ASN A 332 -32.08 -24.92 20.37
CA ASN A 332 -31.39 -24.95 21.67
C ASN A 332 -30.90 -23.56 22.11
N GLY A 333 -31.19 -22.51 21.34
CA GLY A 333 -30.75 -21.14 21.62
C GLY A 333 -29.28 -20.89 21.26
N GLU A 334 -28.65 -21.74 20.46
CA GLU A 334 -27.21 -21.65 20.17
C GLU A 334 -26.92 -21.03 18.80
N VAL A 335 -25.83 -20.25 18.75
CA VAL A 335 -25.20 -19.76 17.52
C VAL A 335 -23.71 -20.05 17.54
N GLU A 336 -23.14 -20.27 16.35
CA GLU A 336 -21.71 -20.55 16.19
C GLU A 336 -21.05 -19.76 15.05
N ALA A 337 -19.75 -19.51 15.17
CA ALA A 337 -18.93 -18.96 14.09
C ALA A 337 -17.54 -19.62 14.07
N SER A 338 -16.98 -19.79 12.86
CA SER A 338 -15.61 -20.27 12.67
C SER A 338 -14.68 -19.10 12.42
N TRP A 339 -13.54 -19.08 13.13
CA TRP A 339 -12.59 -17.99 13.12
C TRP A 339 -11.20 -18.46 12.69
N THR A 340 -10.62 -17.80 11.68
CA THR A 340 -9.22 -17.95 11.25
C THR A 340 -8.39 -16.79 11.78
N LEU A 341 -7.27 -17.08 12.45
CA LEU A 341 -6.46 -16.08 13.12
C LEU A 341 -5.67 -15.20 12.14
N GLY A 342 -5.55 -13.91 12.48
CA GLY A 342 -4.67 -12.97 11.82
C GLY A 342 -3.21 -13.11 12.24
N SER A 343 -2.42 -12.07 12.00
CA SER A 343 -0.98 -12.01 12.31
C SER A 343 -0.66 -11.56 13.75
N GLY A 344 -1.65 -11.12 14.53
CA GLY A 344 -1.50 -10.74 15.94
C GLY A 344 -2.66 -11.23 16.83
N ALA A 345 -2.53 -11.07 18.15
CA ALA A 345 -3.62 -11.41 19.07
C ALA A 345 -4.85 -10.54 18.77
N ASP A 346 -5.96 -11.20 18.54
CA ASP A 346 -7.23 -10.59 18.17
C ASP A 346 -8.31 -11.08 19.16
N SER A 347 -9.46 -10.41 19.17
CA SER A 347 -10.67 -10.88 19.83
C SER A 347 -11.84 -10.80 18.86
N VAL A 348 -12.83 -11.67 19.06
CA VAL A 348 -14.09 -11.66 18.30
C VAL A 348 -15.23 -11.32 19.22
N GLU A 349 -15.96 -10.29 18.89
CA GLU A 349 -17.18 -9.90 19.57
C GLU A 349 -18.40 -10.51 18.87
N VAL A 350 -19.29 -11.09 19.66
CA VAL A 350 -20.65 -11.41 19.23
C VAL A 350 -21.65 -10.46 19.90
N ILE A 351 -22.53 -9.89 19.08
CA ILE A 351 -23.59 -8.99 19.51
C ILE A 351 -24.93 -9.63 19.18
N ALA A 352 -25.73 -9.87 20.22
CA ALA A 352 -27.13 -10.25 20.09
C ALA A 352 -28.02 -9.06 20.53
N PRO A 353 -28.75 -8.42 19.61
CA PRO A 353 -29.63 -7.31 19.96
C PRO A 353 -30.88 -7.79 20.69
N SER A 354 -31.20 -7.15 21.81
CA SER A 354 -32.51 -7.23 22.47
C SER A 354 -33.23 -5.89 22.39
N ALA A 355 -34.51 -5.87 22.77
CA ALA A 355 -35.27 -4.64 22.91
C ALA A 355 -34.80 -3.75 24.08
N ALA A 356 -34.16 -4.34 25.09
CA ALA A 356 -33.82 -3.69 26.36
C ALA A 356 -32.31 -3.42 26.55
N SER A 357 -31.43 -4.14 25.82
CA SER A 357 -29.96 -4.01 25.87
C SER A 357 -29.27 -4.74 24.70
N GLN A 358 -28.04 -4.35 24.39
CA GLN A 358 -27.14 -5.14 23.52
C GLN A 358 -26.28 -6.02 24.41
N ASN A 359 -26.54 -7.33 24.42
CA ASN A 359 -25.67 -8.25 25.13
C ASN A 359 -24.46 -8.59 24.25
N ARG A 360 -23.27 -8.31 24.79
CA ARG A 360 -21.98 -8.48 24.12
C ARG A 360 -21.20 -9.56 24.83
N VAL A 361 -20.70 -10.51 24.07
CA VAL A 361 -19.75 -11.52 24.54
C VAL A 361 -18.52 -11.42 23.67
N VAL A 362 -17.34 -11.38 24.31
CA VAL A 362 -16.06 -11.28 23.63
C VAL A 362 -15.32 -12.60 23.79
N PHE A 363 -14.99 -13.20 22.66
CA PHE A 363 -14.10 -14.33 22.55
C PHE A 363 -12.66 -13.85 22.41
N HIS A 364 -11.76 -14.48 23.14
CA HIS A 364 -10.34 -14.24 23.10
C HIS A 364 -9.66 -15.41 22.40
N ALA A 365 -8.68 -15.11 21.55
CA ALA A 365 -7.73 -16.10 21.12
C ALA A 365 -6.31 -15.56 21.22
N GLN A 366 -5.40 -16.43 21.64
CA GLN A 366 -3.98 -16.14 21.64
C GLN A 366 -3.38 -16.67 20.34
N ILE A 367 -2.52 -15.87 19.73
CA ILE A 367 -1.59 -16.45 18.77
C ILE A 367 -0.63 -17.31 19.56
N ILE A 368 -0.54 -18.59 19.19
CA ILE A 368 0.63 -19.39 19.52
C ILE A 368 1.73 -18.85 18.61
N THR A 369 2.40 -17.81 19.08
CA THR A 369 3.64 -17.36 18.46
C THR A 369 4.58 -18.51 18.73
N ALA A 370 4.80 -19.35 17.73
CA ALA A 370 5.72 -20.45 17.87
C ALA A 370 7.06 -19.84 18.30
N THR A 371 7.39 -20.00 19.58
CA THR A 371 8.70 -19.61 20.12
C THR A 371 9.79 -20.43 19.42
N ARG A 372 9.39 -21.52 18.77
CA ARG A 372 10.22 -22.39 17.94
C ARG A 372 9.75 -22.32 16.47
N GLY A 373 10.56 -21.76 15.59
CA GLY A 373 10.31 -21.87 14.15
C GLY A 373 10.42 -23.33 13.67
N PHE A 374 9.78 -23.60 12.54
CA PHE A 374 9.77 -24.93 11.94
C PHE A 374 11.09 -25.23 11.22
N THR A 375 11.37 -26.51 10.99
CA THR A 375 12.26 -26.89 9.89
C THR A 375 11.37 -27.23 8.70
N ARG A 376 11.38 -26.36 7.69
CA ARG A 376 10.61 -26.53 6.46
C ARG A 376 11.50 -27.10 5.37
N VAL A 377 11.07 -28.21 4.79
CA VAL A 377 11.76 -28.88 3.70
C VAL A 377 11.06 -28.50 2.40
N TRP A 378 11.83 -28.05 1.41
CA TRP A 378 11.31 -27.81 0.08
C TRP A 378 10.94 -29.14 -0.59
N THR A 379 9.73 -29.21 -1.15
CA THR A 379 9.20 -30.36 -1.87
C THR A 379 8.99 -30.05 -3.36
N GLY A 380 8.72 -28.79 -3.72
CA GLY A 380 8.41 -28.38 -5.09
C GLY A 380 7.12 -29.00 -5.65
N ALA A 381 6.22 -29.47 -4.77
CA ALA A 381 5.04 -30.24 -5.17
C ALA A 381 4.06 -29.45 -6.07
N VAL A 382 3.95 -28.14 -5.87
CA VAL A 382 2.99 -27.28 -6.59
C VAL A 382 3.67 -26.49 -7.71
N SER A 383 4.82 -25.88 -7.45
CA SER A 383 5.55 -25.01 -8.40
C SER A 383 7.03 -24.88 -8.01
N ASP A 384 7.78 -24.04 -8.72
CA ASP A 384 9.12 -23.60 -8.34
C ASP A 384 9.13 -22.30 -7.50
N VAL A 385 7.97 -21.69 -7.26
CA VAL A 385 7.84 -20.38 -6.59
C VAL A 385 7.99 -20.52 -5.08
N TRP A 386 8.99 -19.84 -4.48
CA TRP A 386 9.31 -19.91 -3.04
C TRP A 386 8.11 -19.63 -2.13
N GLU A 387 7.28 -18.67 -2.51
CA GLU A 387 6.15 -18.13 -1.74
C GLU A 387 4.89 -19.01 -1.82
N THR A 388 4.93 -20.12 -2.58
CA THR A 388 3.81 -21.06 -2.62
C THR A 388 3.87 -21.99 -1.42
N ALA A 389 2.97 -21.79 -0.45
CA ALA A 389 2.92 -22.54 0.82
C ALA A 389 2.89 -24.07 0.64
N GLY A 390 2.25 -24.57 -0.43
CA GLY A 390 2.18 -26.00 -0.75
C GLY A 390 3.49 -26.63 -1.24
N ASN A 391 4.53 -25.83 -1.49
CA ASN A 391 5.86 -26.35 -1.84
C ASN A 391 6.71 -26.72 -0.62
N TRP A 392 6.23 -26.44 0.61
CA TRP A 392 6.98 -26.67 1.84
C TRP A 392 6.37 -27.78 2.69
N ALA A 393 7.21 -28.53 3.41
CA ALA A 393 6.79 -29.52 4.40
C ALA A 393 7.43 -29.19 5.77
N PRO A 394 6.65 -28.90 6.83
CA PRO A 394 5.19 -28.71 6.81
C PRO A 394 4.77 -27.52 5.93
N ALA A 395 3.52 -27.54 5.45
CA ALA A 395 2.97 -26.52 4.57
C ALA A 395 3.04 -25.12 5.21
N GLY A 396 3.36 -24.12 4.38
CA GLY A 396 3.53 -22.72 4.80
C GLY A 396 4.83 -22.12 4.29
N VAL A 397 4.77 -20.83 3.93
CA VAL A 397 5.95 -20.08 3.46
C VAL A 397 6.92 -19.86 4.61
N PRO A 398 8.22 -20.15 4.44
CA PRO A 398 9.22 -19.92 5.49
C PRO A 398 9.29 -18.47 5.91
N THR A 399 9.36 -18.28 7.22
CA THR A 399 9.54 -16.98 7.87
C THR A 399 10.92 -16.90 8.51
N VAL A 400 11.23 -15.74 9.10
CA VAL A 400 12.50 -15.48 9.77
C VAL A 400 12.80 -16.38 10.98
N LEU A 401 11.79 -17.08 11.51
CA LEU A 401 11.96 -18.06 12.58
C LEU A 401 12.29 -19.46 12.05
N ASP A 402 11.93 -19.74 10.79
CA ASP A 402 11.99 -21.07 10.20
C ASP A 402 13.41 -21.40 9.69
N SER A 403 13.84 -22.63 9.91
CA SER A 403 14.95 -23.22 9.17
C SER A 403 14.44 -23.83 7.89
N VAL A 404 15.14 -23.60 6.78
CA VAL A 404 14.79 -24.16 5.48
C VAL A 404 15.82 -25.17 5.04
N VAL A 405 15.36 -26.28 4.47
CA VAL A 405 16.18 -27.31 3.86
C VAL A 405 15.73 -27.48 2.41
N VAL A 406 16.65 -27.32 1.47
CA VAL A 406 16.44 -27.52 0.04
C VAL A 406 17.13 -28.82 -0.37
N PRO A 407 16.39 -29.94 -0.48
CA PRO A 407 16.91 -31.18 -1.05
C PRO A 407 16.85 -31.17 -2.57
N VAL A 408 17.35 -32.24 -3.19
CA VAL A 408 17.15 -32.47 -4.63
C VAL A 408 15.67 -32.79 -4.87
N THR A 409 15.01 -31.95 -5.65
CA THR A 409 13.60 -32.09 -6.04
C THR A 409 13.45 -31.88 -7.55
N ALA A 410 12.34 -32.34 -8.13
CA ALA A 410 12.05 -32.14 -9.55
C ALA A 410 11.93 -30.66 -9.93
N ARG A 411 11.45 -29.82 -9.00
CA ARG A 411 11.37 -28.37 -9.15
C ARG A 411 12.23 -27.72 -8.09
N SER A 412 13.27 -27.02 -8.51
CA SER A 412 14.13 -26.25 -7.59
C SER A 412 13.41 -24.97 -7.15
N PRO A 413 13.57 -24.52 -5.90
CA PRO A 413 12.98 -23.26 -5.44
C PRO A 413 13.61 -22.05 -6.15
N ARG A 414 12.76 -21.11 -6.55
CA ARG A 414 13.10 -19.77 -7.04
C ARG A 414 12.53 -18.73 -6.08
N ALA A 415 13.42 -17.96 -5.45
CA ALA A 415 13.08 -16.84 -4.58
C ALA A 415 13.29 -15.52 -5.33
N SER A 416 12.19 -14.82 -5.63
CA SER A 416 12.18 -13.56 -6.39
C SER A 416 11.77 -12.34 -5.56
N VAL A 417 11.25 -12.53 -4.35
CA VAL A 417 10.98 -11.45 -3.40
C VAL A 417 11.85 -11.57 -2.16
N VAL A 418 12.03 -10.46 -1.43
CA VAL A 418 12.85 -10.43 -0.22
C VAL A 418 12.41 -11.53 0.74
N THR A 419 13.36 -12.41 1.08
CA THR A 419 13.09 -13.59 1.90
C THR A 419 13.91 -13.53 3.18
N GLN A 420 13.32 -13.93 4.30
CA GLN A 420 14.01 -14.02 5.58
C GLN A 420 13.82 -15.40 6.18
N VAL A 421 14.92 -16.04 6.59
CA VAL A 421 14.93 -17.35 7.22
C VAL A 421 15.86 -17.36 8.43
N ARG A 422 15.62 -18.28 9.36
CA ARG A 422 16.54 -18.51 10.47
C ARG A 422 17.81 -19.17 9.97
N ARG A 423 17.70 -20.37 9.38
CA ARG A 423 18.82 -21.17 8.88
C ARG A 423 18.55 -21.58 7.44
N LEU A 424 19.56 -21.52 6.58
CA LEU A 424 19.51 -22.01 5.21
C LEU A 424 20.37 -23.26 5.06
N VAL A 425 19.79 -24.35 4.57
CA VAL A 425 20.50 -25.56 4.15
C VAL A 425 20.14 -25.88 2.70
N VAL A 426 21.14 -25.99 1.83
CA VAL A 426 20.96 -26.48 0.44
C VAL A 426 21.82 -27.73 0.29
N ASN A 427 21.16 -28.87 0.15
CA ASN A 427 21.84 -30.16 0.13
C ASN A 427 22.67 -30.33 -1.15
N THR A 428 23.65 -31.24 -1.08
CA THR A 428 24.45 -31.64 -2.23
C THR A 428 23.57 -32.02 -3.42
N GLY A 429 23.87 -31.46 -4.60
CA GLY A 429 23.12 -31.68 -5.83
C GLY A 429 21.83 -30.86 -5.97
N ALA A 430 21.37 -30.18 -4.90
CA ALA A 430 20.21 -29.31 -4.96
C ALA A 430 20.57 -27.91 -5.47
N THR A 431 19.59 -27.22 -6.06
CA THR A 431 19.72 -25.85 -6.55
C THR A 431 18.70 -24.96 -5.87
N LEU A 432 19.11 -23.77 -5.45
CA LEU A 432 18.24 -22.66 -5.07
C LEU A 432 18.51 -21.50 -6.02
N GLU A 433 17.53 -21.12 -6.84
CA GLU A 433 17.62 -19.93 -7.68
C GLU A 433 17.22 -18.70 -6.84
N LEU A 434 18.17 -17.79 -6.64
CA LEU A 434 17.98 -16.59 -5.82
C LEU A 434 18.14 -15.35 -6.70
N ASN A 435 17.05 -14.62 -6.92
CA ASN A 435 17.01 -13.40 -7.75
C ASN A 435 16.78 -12.13 -6.91
N THR A 436 16.97 -12.23 -5.60
CA THR A 436 16.69 -11.18 -4.61
C THR A 436 17.61 -11.33 -3.40
N ARG A 437 17.44 -10.48 -2.38
CA ARG A 437 18.16 -10.63 -1.11
C ARG A 437 17.46 -11.66 -0.21
N MET A 438 18.20 -12.66 0.25
CA MET A 438 17.78 -13.57 1.33
C MET A 438 18.56 -13.27 2.61
N SER A 439 17.85 -12.89 3.68
CA SER A 439 18.44 -12.69 5.00
C SER A 439 18.44 -13.99 5.80
N VAL A 440 19.60 -14.41 6.31
CA VAL A 440 19.77 -15.62 7.14
C VAL A 440 20.23 -15.20 8.54
N ARG A 441 19.48 -15.59 9.58
CA ARG A 441 19.76 -15.21 10.99
C ARG A 441 20.66 -16.17 11.77
N SER A 442 21.01 -17.32 11.20
CA SER A 442 21.75 -18.41 11.85
C SER A 442 22.77 -18.97 10.85
N ASP A 443 22.77 -20.29 10.59
CA ASP A 443 23.73 -20.91 9.67
C ASP A 443 23.27 -20.81 8.21
N ALA A 444 24.23 -20.64 7.30
CA ALA A 444 24.04 -20.79 5.85
C ALA A 444 24.97 -21.89 5.33
N LEU A 445 24.40 -23.08 5.12
CA LEU A 445 25.12 -24.30 4.75
C LEU A 445 24.72 -24.74 3.33
N VAL A 446 25.54 -24.40 2.33
CA VAL A 446 25.22 -24.63 0.90
C VAL A 446 26.13 -25.69 0.29
N SER A 447 25.83 -26.97 0.51
CA SER A 447 26.54 -28.06 -0.16
C SER A 447 26.11 -28.26 -1.63
N GLY A 448 24.93 -27.74 -2.00
CA GLY A 448 24.43 -27.66 -3.38
C GLY A 448 24.92 -26.42 -4.12
N GLN A 449 24.04 -25.80 -4.92
CA GLN A 449 24.30 -24.53 -5.59
C GLN A 449 23.22 -23.50 -5.22
N VAL A 450 23.64 -22.26 -4.97
CA VAL A 450 22.75 -21.09 -5.05
C VAL A 450 23.11 -20.35 -6.33
N THR A 451 22.13 -20.20 -7.22
CA THR A 451 22.28 -19.54 -8.53
C THR A 451 21.48 -18.24 -8.56
N GLY A 452 21.47 -17.54 -9.70
CA GLY A 452 20.75 -16.28 -9.87
C GLY A 452 21.61 -15.06 -9.54
N THR A 453 20.98 -13.89 -9.53
CA THR A 453 21.64 -12.58 -9.35
C THR A 453 21.52 -12.03 -7.93
N GLY A 454 20.85 -12.75 -7.04
CA GLY A 454 20.55 -12.34 -5.69
C GLY A 454 21.73 -12.45 -4.72
N VAL A 455 21.46 -12.06 -3.47
CA VAL A 455 22.47 -11.96 -2.40
C VAL A 455 22.03 -12.76 -1.19
N VAL A 456 22.91 -13.61 -0.66
CA VAL A 456 22.72 -14.19 0.66
C VAL A 456 23.32 -13.23 1.69
N ARG A 457 22.47 -12.66 2.55
CA ARG A 457 22.87 -11.75 3.63
C ARG A 457 22.80 -12.46 4.97
N MET A 458 23.95 -12.65 5.60
CA MET A 458 24.04 -13.06 6.99
C MET A 458 23.69 -11.87 7.89
N ASN A 459 22.60 -11.97 8.65
CA ASN A 459 22.14 -10.97 9.61
C ASN A 459 21.74 -11.65 10.91
N ALA A 460 22.63 -12.48 11.43
CA ALA A 460 22.44 -13.13 12.72
C ALA A 460 22.46 -12.07 13.84
N ASP A 461 21.56 -12.21 14.82
CA ASP A 461 21.51 -11.37 16.01
C ASP A 461 21.46 -12.27 17.27
N THR A 462 21.77 -11.71 18.43
CA THR A 462 21.77 -12.45 19.70
C THR A 462 20.36 -12.87 20.15
N SER A 463 19.31 -12.22 19.64
CA SER A 463 17.89 -12.51 19.93
C SER A 463 17.34 -13.69 19.12
N SER A 464 17.88 -13.99 17.93
CA SER A 464 17.52 -15.17 17.13
C SER A 464 17.88 -16.51 17.79
N VAL A 465 18.63 -16.47 18.90
CA VAL A 465 19.20 -17.63 19.58
C VAL A 465 18.73 -17.73 21.04
N ARG A 466 17.46 -17.41 21.32
CA ARG A 466 16.86 -17.73 22.63
C ARG A 466 16.73 -19.25 22.91
N TYR A 467 17.12 -20.09 21.95
CA TYR A 467 17.25 -21.54 22.11
C TYR A 467 18.70 -21.97 21.86
N GLN A 468 19.58 -21.83 22.85
CA GLN A 468 20.69 -22.74 23.20
C GLN A 468 21.75 -22.00 24.04
N SER A 469 21.76 -22.27 25.35
CA SER A 469 22.85 -22.16 26.34
C SER A 469 23.68 -20.85 26.42
N SER A 470 24.21 -20.57 27.60
CA SER A 470 25.09 -19.46 27.99
C SER A 470 26.45 -19.37 27.25
N VAL A 471 26.60 -20.00 26.08
CA VAL A 471 27.79 -19.94 25.22
C VAL A 471 27.38 -19.24 23.93
N GLY A 472 27.90 -18.03 23.69
CA GLY A 472 27.53 -17.20 22.54
C GLY A 472 27.53 -17.99 21.23
N TYR A 473 26.36 -18.09 20.59
CA TYR A 473 26.23 -18.75 19.30
C TYR A 473 27.04 -18.03 18.23
N VAL A 474 27.66 -18.80 17.34
CA VAL A 474 28.43 -18.27 16.21
C VAL A 474 27.87 -18.83 14.92
N ALA A 475 27.39 -17.94 14.06
CA ALA A 475 26.85 -18.28 12.75
C ALA A 475 27.90 -18.98 11.88
N ARG A 476 27.53 -20.12 11.29
CA ARG A 476 28.38 -20.89 10.38
C ARG A 476 28.04 -20.63 8.92
N ILE A 477 29.07 -20.54 8.09
CA ILE A 477 28.96 -20.36 6.64
C ILE A 477 29.78 -21.45 5.96
N SER A 478 29.25 -22.06 4.90
CA SER A 478 29.98 -23.00 4.05
C SER A 478 29.34 -23.08 2.67
N GLY A 479 30.13 -23.37 1.63
CA GLY A 479 29.59 -23.71 0.32
C GLY A 479 29.66 -22.59 -0.71
N ARG A 480 28.73 -22.60 -1.67
CA ARG A 480 28.76 -21.70 -2.83
C ARG A 480 27.67 -20.66 -2.80
N PHE A 481 28.03 -19.40 -3.00
CA PHE A 481 27.12 -18.26 -3.00
C PHE A 481 27.29 -17.43 -4.29
N PRO A 482 26.21 -16.91 -4.89
CA PRO A 482 26.32 -15.97 -6.01
C PRO A 482 26.99 -14.67 -5.53
N GLU A 483 26.48 -14.11 -4.43
CA GLU A 483 27.03 -12.97 -3.72
C GLU A 483 26.79 -13.17 -2.22
N LEU A 484 27.73 -12.75 -1.38
CA LEU A 484 27.66 -12.94 0.08
C LEU A 484 27.82 -11.60 0.81
N GLU A 485 26.82 -11.24 1.62
CA GLU A 485 26.87 -10.08 2.49
C GLU A 485 26.87 -10.53 3.96
N VAL A 486 27.80 -10.03 4.77
CA VAL A 486 27.92 -10.34 6.19
C VAL A 486 27.71 -9.07 7.01
N ALA A 487 26.52 -8.95 7.60
CA ALA A 487 26.04 -7.75 8.29
C ALA A 487 25.40 -8.09 9.64
N THR A 488 26.11 -8.88 10.44
CA THR A 488 25.62 -9.46 11.70
C THR A 488 26.12 -8.71 12.94
N SER A 489 25.39 -8.83 14.06
CA SER A 489 25.78 -8.31 15.39
C SER A 489 26.31 -9.39 16.34
N VAL A 490 26.39 -10.66 15.93
CA VAL A 490 26.96 -11.72 16.79
C VAL A 490 28.49 -11.65 16.80
N ALA A 491 29.09 -12.18 17.86
CA ALA A 491 30.54 -12.27 18.01
C ALA A 491 31.13 -13.21 16.95
N GLN A 492 31.54 -12.60 15.83
CA GLN A 492 32.39 -13.14 14.77
C GLN A 492 31.86 -14.41 14.07
N PRO A 493 31.02 -14.30 13.02
CA PRO A 493 30.65 -15.45 12.17
C PRO A 493 31.90 -16.19 11.69
N ARG A 494 31.78 -17.51 11.51
CA ARG A 494 32.90 -18.36 11.12
C ARG A 494 32.58 -19.21 9.90
N LEU A 495 33.60 -19.46 9.09
CA LEU A 495 33.51 -20.53 8.10
C LEU A 495 33.52 -21.89 8.81
N SER A 496 32.78 -22.83 8.23
CA SER A 496 32.70 -24.24 8.68
C SER A 496 33.10 -25.23 7.58
N GLY A 497 33.64 -24.69 6.50
CA GLY A 497 34.08 -25.36 5.29
C GLY A 497 34.47 -24.30 4.27
N ASN A 498 35.11 -24.71 3.18
CA ASN A 498 35.50 -23.79 2.10
C ASN A 498 34.27 -23.08 1.52
N VAL A 499 34.47 -21.80 1.20
CA VAL A 499 33.44 -20.94 0.62
C VAL A 499 33.90 -20.43 -0.74
N LEU A 500 32.99 -20.49 -1.72
CA LEU A 500 33.15 -19.86 -3.02
C LEU A 500 32.05 -18.80 -3.21
N VAL A 501 32.45 -17.58 -3.52
CA VAL A 501 31.57 -16.47 -3.87
C VAL A 501 31.80 -16.13 -5.34
N ALA A 502 30.75 -16.27 -6.15
CA ALA A 502 30.86 -16.14 -7.61
C ALA A 502 30.98 -14.68 -8.10
N ARG A 503 30.56 -13.72 -7.27
CA ARG A 503 30.70 -12.28 -7.49
C ARG A 503 31.43 -11.68 -6.30
N ASP A 504 30.81 -10.72 -5.63
CA ASP A 504 31.43 -9.93 -4.57
C ASP A 504 31.14 -10.51 -3.19
N ILE A 505 32.05 -10.23 -2.26
CA ILE A 505 31.78 -10.35 -0.83
C ILE A 505 31.75 -8.96 -0.18
N ARG A 506 30.77 -8.74 0.71
CA ARG A 506 30.64 -7.50 1.49
C ARG A 506 30.59 -7.80 2.98
N LEU A 507 31.59 -7.34 3.73
CA LEU A 507 31.61 -7.41 5.20
C LEU A 507 31.22 -6.05 5.77
N VAL A 508 29.98 -5.90 6.23
CA VAL A 508 29.40 -4.59 6.61
C VAL A 508 29.74 -4.21 8.06
N SER A 509 29.49 -5.11 9.01
CA SER A 509 29.60 -4.79 10.45
C SER A 509 30.42 -5.80 11.25
N ALA A 510 30.57 -7.04 10.75
CA ALA A 510 31.17 -8.13 11.50
C ALA A 510 32.52 -8.55 10.93
N ARG A 511 33.38 -9.06 11.83
CA ARG A 511 34.60 -9.77 11.43
C ARG A 511 34.27 -11.22 11.08
N LEU A 512 34.72 -11.71 9.92
CA LEU A 512 34.58 -13.11 9.50
C LEU A 512 35.83 -13.91 9.89
N ILE A 513 35.63 -15.01 10.59
CA ILE A 513 36.69 -15.99 10.93
C ILE A 513 36.77 -17.04 9.83
N LEU A 514 37.95 -17.22 9.22
CA LEU A 514 38.15 -18.28 8.22
C LEU A 514 38.38 -19.66 8.86
N GLY A 515 39.09 -19.71 9.99
CA GLY A 515 39.14 -20.86 10.90
C GLY A 515 39.53 -22.20 10.27
N GLY A 516 40.58 -22.23 9.46
CA GLY A 516 41.06 -23.42 8.75
C GLY A 516 40.70 -23.48 7.27
N ASN A 517 39.88 -22.56 6.76
CA ASN A 517 39.19 -22.73 5.48
C ASN A 517 39.57 -21.68 4.43
N ASP A 518 39.39 -22.05 3.16
CA ASP A 518 39.52 -21.14 2.02
C ASP A 518 38.22 -20.35 1.79
N LEU A 519 38.36 -19.05 1.59
CA LEU A 519 37.34 -18.18 1.01
C LEU A 519 37.82 -17.68 -0.35
N ARG A 520 37.17 -18.14 -1.41
CA ARG A 520 37.45 -17.73 -2.79
C ARG A 520 36.35 -16.80 -3.30
N VAL A 521 36.73 -15.67 -3.87
CA VAL A 521 35.85 -14.60 -4.33
C VAL A 521 36.24 -14.28 -5.78
N ALA A 522 35.31 -14.48 -6.71
CA ALA A 522 35.58 -14.23 -8.13
C ALA A 522 35.45 -12.77 -8.55
N GLY A 523 34.71 -11.95 -7.79
CA GLY A 523 34.63 -10.50 -7.92
C GLY A 523 35.46 -9.77 -6.86
N ASP A 524 34.90 -8.69 -6.33
CA ASP A 524 35.58 -7.81 -5.38
C ASP A 524 35.28 -8.15 -3.91
N ALA A 525 36.18 -7.77 -3.00
CA ALA A 525 35.97 -7.86 -1.57
C ALA A 525 35.86 -6.46 -0.93
N TYR A 526 34.72 -6.17 -0.30
CA TYR A 526 34.45 -4.91 0.40
C TYR A 526 34.47 -5.12 1.92
N ILE A 527 35.39 -4.47 2.62
CA ILE A 527 35.72 -4.76 4.03
C ILE A 527 35.46 -3.53 4.90
N GLN A 528 34.31 -3.51 5.57
CA GLN A 528 33.96 -2.58 6.66
C GLN A 528 34.03 -3.25 8.04
N GLY A 529 33.74 -4.55 8.16
CA GLY A 529 33.87 -5.31 9.41
C GLY A 529 35.28 -5.89 9.65
N GLY A 530 35.70 -6.84 8.79
CA GLY A 530 37.08 -7.35 8.76
C GLY A 530 37.22 -8.86 8.63
N PHE A 531 38.45 -9.34 8.48
CA PHE A 531 38.80 -10.77 8.53
C PHE A 531 39.73 -11.03 9.69
N VAL A 532 39.62 -12.22 10.29
CA VAL A 532 40.58 -12.72 11.30
C VAL A 532 40.89 -14.19 10.99
N GLY A 533 42.18 -14.55 11.05
CA GLY A 533 42.57 -15.96 11.23
C GLY A 533 42.03 -16.50 12.55
N GLY A 534 41.65 -17.77 12.62
CA GLY A 534 41.22 -18.35 13.89
C GLY A 534 42.33 -18.29 14.95
N PRO A 535 42.03 -18.32 16.27
CA PRO A 535 43.07 -18.45 17.29
C PRO A 535 43.88 -19.74 17.05
N GLY A 536 45.19 -19.61 16.82
CA GLY A 536 46.08 -20.73 16.52
C GLY A 536 46.06 -21.18 15.05
N SER A 537 45.53 -20.38 14.11
CA SER A 537 45.59 -20.72 12.69
C SER A 537 47.02 -20.61 12.20
N THR A 538 47.66 -21.75 11.99
CA THR A 538 49.04 -21.93 11.52
C THR A 538 49.22 -21.59 10.03
N GLY A 539 48.51 -20.58 9.51
CA GLY A 539 48.54 -20.19 8.10
C GLY A 539 47.83 -21.14 7.13
N ALA A 540 46.91 -21.98 7.62
CA ALA A 540 46.14 -22.92 6.77
C ALA A 540 45.03 -22.24 5.93
N ASP A 541 44.67 -21.00 6.24
CA ASP A 541 43.50 -20.32 5.69
C ASP A 541 43.90 -19.39 4.55
N SER A 542 43.08 -19.31 3.50
CA SER A 542 43.28 -18.34 2.42
C SER A 542 42.05 -17.47 2.17
N LEU A 543 42.30 -16.19 1.92
CA LEU A 543 41.37 -15.28 1.27
C LEU A 543 41.89 -15.05 -0.16
N ASP A 544 41.21 -15.63 -1.15
CA ASP A 544 41.54 -15.53 -2.58
C ASP A 544 40.50 -14.64 -3.26
N VAL A 545 40.90 -13.45 -3.70
CA VAL A 545 40.05 -12.44 -4.34
C VAL A 545 40.58 -12.18 -5.74
N ARG A 546 39.81 -12.56 -6.77
CA ARG A 546 40.21 -12.30 -8.17
C ARG A 546 40.09 -10.84 -8.57
N GLY A 547 39.17 -10.11 -7.96
CA GLY A 547 39.01 -8.67 -8.14
C GLY A 547 39.83 -7.85 -7.15
N ASN A 548 39.32 -6.67 -6.84
CA ASN A 548 39.94 -5.71 -5.93
C ASN A 548 39.58 -6.00 -4.48
N VAL A 549 40.45 -5.57 -3.56
CA VAL A 549 40.22 -5.59 -2.12
C VAL A 549 40.10 -4.15 -1.63
N PHE A 550 38.92 -3.80 -1.10
CA PHE A 550 38.63 -2.48 -0.55
C PHE A 550 38.49 -2.55 0.97
N VAL A 551 39.30 -1.78 1.70
CA VAL A 551 39.24 -1.69 3.17
C VAL A 551 38.86 -0.28 3.60
N SER A 552 37.72 -0.12 4.28
CA SER A 552 37.18 1.22 4.61
C SER A 552 36.95 1.49 6.10
N ALA A 553 36.89 0.46 6.96
CA ALA A 553 36.72 0.67 8.41
C ALA A 553 37.29 -0.45 9.26
N GLY A 554 37.02 -1.70 8.88
CA GLY A 554 37.39 -2.90 9.62
C GLY A 554 38.88 -3.20 9.53
N GLY A 555 39.22 -4.43 9.22
CA GLY A 555 40.61 -4.71 8.89
C GLY A 555 40.92 -6.10 8.40
N ILE A 556 42.13 -6.23 7.89
CA ILE A 556 42.78 -7.50 7.59
C ILE A 556 43.88 -7.65 8.65
N GLY A 557 43.64 -8.49 9.65
CA GLY A 557 44.55 -8.63 10.79
C GLY A 557 44.53 -10.03 11.41
N GLY A 558 45.43 -10.25 12.38
CA GLY A 558 45.57 -11.54 13.06
C GLY A 558 46.33 -12.57 12.22
N GLU A 559 45.99 -13.85 12.43
CA GLU A 559 46.69 -15.01 11.89
C GLU A 559 46.17 -15.45 10.49
N LEU A 560 45.63 -14.52 9.68
CA LEU A 560 45.26 -14.86 8.29
C LEU A 560 46.48 -15.47 7.59
N GLY A 561 46.32 -16.64 6.98
CA GLY A 561 47.42 -17.35 6.32
C GLY A 561 47.84 -16.64 5.04
N VAL A 562 47.02 -16.76 4.00
CA VAL A 562 47.31 -16.20 2.68
C VAL A 562 46.22 -15.21 2.27
N LEU A 563 46.63 -14.04 1.78
CA LEU A 563 45.80 -13.11 1.02
C LEU A 563 46.27 -13.14 -0.43
N LEU A 564 45.49 -13.74 -1.33
CA LEU A 564 45.75 -13.78 -2.77
C LEU A 564 44.84 -12.76 -3.45
N VAL A 565 45.41 -11.84 -4.23
CA VAL A 565 44.67 -10.74 -4.85
C VAL A 565 44.99 -10.64 -6.34
N GLY A 566 43.96 -10.64 -7.17
CA GLY A 566 44.05 -10.47 -8.63
C GLY A 566 43.86 -9.02 -9.11
N GLY A 567 43.27 -8.13 -8.31
CA GLY A 567 43.12 -6.70 -8.57
C GLY A 567 43.93 -5.80 -7.62
N ASP A 568 43.48 -4.58 -7.38
CA ASP A 568 44.17 -3.64 -6.49
C ASP A 568 43.82 -3.87 -5.01
N ILE A 569 44.72 -3.45 -4.10
CA ILE A 569 44.45 -3.34 -2.66
C ILE A 569 44.33 -1.86 -2.31
N LEU A 570 43.13 -1.42 -1.93
CA LEU A 570 42.80 -0.01 -1.72
C LEU A 570 42.21 0.20 -0.33
N GLN A 571 42.90 0.99 0.50
CA GLN A 571 42.48 1.32 1.85
C GLN A 571 42.07 2.80 1.96
N THR A 572 40.89 3.05 2.52
CA THR A 572 40.41 4.40 2.87
C THR A 572 40.16 4.57 4.38
N GLY A 573 40.17 3.48 5.13
CA GLY A 573 40.03 3.47 6.59
C GLY A 573 40.38 2.11 7.19
N GLY A 574 40.25 1.97 8.51
CA GLY A 574 40.52 0.71 9.21
C GLY A 574 41.99 0.32 9.30
N SER A 575 42.26 -0.99 9.43
CA SER A 575 43.62 -1.50 9.68
C SER A 575 43.99 -2.69 8.78
N VAL A 576 45.17 -2.61 8.15
CA VAL A 576 45.81 -3.72 7.43
C VAL A 576 47.12 -4.02 8.14
N ARG A 577 47.10 -5.00 9.05
CA ARG A 577 48.22 -5.35 9.95
C ARG A 577 48.25 -6.84 10.24
N PRO A 578 48.57 -7.67 9.24
CA PRO A 578 48.73 -9.09 9.48
C PRO A 578 49.97 -9.42 10.34
N LEU A 579 49.95 -10.60 10.97
CA LEU A 579 51.07 -11.13 11.76
C LEU A 579 52.18 -11.72 10.87
N ASN A 580 53.34 -12.00 11.45
CA ASN A 580 54.57 -12.33 10.72
C ASN A 580 54.50 -13.59 9.82
N ALA A 581 53.60 -14.53 10.11
CA ALA A 581 53.41 -15.74 9.30
C ALA A 581 52.54 -15.52 8.04
N HIS A 582 51.85 -14.38 7.95
CA HIS A 582 50.98 -14.05 6.82
C HIS A 582 51.75 -13.88 5.52
N VAL A 583 51.14 -14.25 4.40
CA VAL A 583 51.65 -14.02 3.05
C VAL A 583 50.60 -13.26 2.25
N THR A 584 51.00 -12.11 1.68
CA THR A 584 50.20 -11.43 0.66
C THR A 584 50.76 -11.76 -0.71
N VAL A 585 49.92 -12.19 -1.66
CA VAL A 585 50.32 -12.57 -3.02
C VAL A 585 49.55 -11.74 -4.03
N LEU A 586 50.28 -11.05 -4.91
CA LEU A 586 49.74 -10.30 -6.03
C LEU A 586 49.87 -11.15 -7.30
N ASN A 587 48.77 -11.65 -7.85
CA ASN A 587 48.73 -12.60 -8.97
C ASN A 587 47.80 -12.17 -10.13
N GLY A 588 47.49 -10.89 -10.22
CA GLY A 588 46.62 -10.31 -11.23
C GLY A 588 47.16 -10.36 -12.66
N PRO A 589 46.33 -10.10 -13.69
CA PRO A 589 46.78 -10.04 -15.08
C PRO A 589 47.46 -8.72 -15.46
N ALA A 590 47.38 -7.70 -14.59
CA ALA A 590 47.88 -6.34 -14.82
C ALA A 590 48.77 -5.88 -13.66
N GLN A 591 49.39 -4.70 -13.81
CA GLN A 591 50.10 -4.07 -12.70
C GLN A 591 49.12 -3.72 -11.58
N GLN A 592 49.41 -4.16 -10.36
CA GLN A 592 48.52 -4.00 -9.20
C GLN A 592 48.98 -2.85 -8.30
N ARG A 593 48.03 -2.03 -7.84
CA ARG A 593 48.25 -0.95 -6.88
C ARG A 593 48.03 -1.44 -5.46
N VAL A 594 48.87 -0.98 -4.54
CA VAL A 594 48.68 -1.19 -3.10
C VAL A 594 48.74 0.16 -2.39
N ASN A 595 47.57 0.64 -1.98
CA ASN A 595 47.41 1.93 -1.32
C ASN A 595 46.92 1.70 0.11
N LEU A 596 47.81 1.90 1.08
CA LEU A 596 47.53 1.77 2.51
C LEU A 596 47.68 3.13 3.20
N ILE A 597 46.70 3.51 4.04
CA ILE A 597 46.79 4.73 4.85
C ILE A 597 47.78 4.53 6.00
N ASP A 598 48.47 5.58 6.46
CA ASP A 598 49.40 5.53 7.60
C ASP A 598 50.37 4.35 7.57
N SER A 599 50.86 4.03 6.37
CA SER A 599 51.72 2.89 6.13
C SER A 599 53.19 3.24 6.41
N ARG A 600 53.67 2.76 7.57
CA ARG A 600 54.98 3.10 8.14
C ARG A 600 55.48 2.00 9.07
N GLU A 601 56.77 2.04 9.36
CA GLU A 601 57.40 1.11 10.30
C GLU A 601 56.84 1.28 11.74
N GLY A 602 56.64 0.15 12.45
CA GLY A 602 56.09 0.12 13.81
C GLY A 602 54.58 -0.20 13.83
N ASP A 603 53.80 0.62 14.55
CA ASP A 603 52.35 0.53 14.66
C ASP A 603 51.63 1.24 13.49
N GLY A 604 52.14 1.12 12.26
CA GLY A 604 51.48 1.56 11.02
C GLY A 604 50.76 0.42 10.29
N ASN A 605 49.99 0.73 9.26
CA ASN A 605 49.49 -0.30 8.33
C ASN A 605 50.66 -0.86 7.51
N ARG A 606 50.63 -2.17 7.21
CA ARG A 606 51.73 -2.85 6.52
C ARG A 606 51.27 -4.15 5.87
N LEU A 607 52.06 -4.61 4.90
CA LEU A 607 52.00 -5.99 4.43
C LEU A 607 53.16 -6.82 5.00
N VAL A 608 52.99 -8.14 4.98
CA VAL A 608 53.96 -9.12 5.45
C VAL A 608 54.15 -10.18 4.37
N ASN A 609 55.40 -10.58 4.14
CA ASN A 609 55.80 -11.56 3.12
C ASN A 609 55.09 -11.34 1.77
N LEU A 610 55.21 -10.12 1.22
CA LEU A 610 54.61 -9.78 -0.06
C LEU A 610 55.33 -10.55 -1.18
N ARG A 611 54.57 -11.35 -1.92
CA ARG A 611 55.01 -12.01 -3.14
C ARG A 611 54.34 -11.37 -4.35
N ILE A 612 55.13 -10.91 -5.28
CA ILE A 612 54.66 -10.37 -6.55
C ILE A 612 54.87 -11.48 -7.59
N GLU A 613 53.78 -12.21 -7.88
CA GLU A 613 53.79 -13.35 -8.81
C GLU A 613 53.25 -12.96 -10.19
N ASN A 614 52.48 -11.87 -10.27
CA ASN A 614 52.01 -11.31 -11.51
C ASN A 614 53.15 -10.74 -12.39
N THR A 615 52.95 -10.70 -13.70
CA THR A 615 53.93 -10.14 -14.65
C THR A 615 53.85 -8.62 -14.78
N GLY A 616 52.74 -8.01 -14.35
CA GLY A 616 52.51 -6.56 -14.46
C GLY A 616 53.27 -5.72 -13.44
N GLY A 617 53.67 -6.32 -12.31
CA GLY A 617 54.36 -5.68 -11.22
C GLY A 617 53.49 -5.09 -10.12
N LEU A 618 54.15 -4.32 -9.25
CA LEU A 618 53.57 -3.52 -8.19
C LEU A 618 53.67 -2.03 -8.55
N ARG A 619 52.60 -1.27 -8.30
CA ARG A 619 52.59 0.19 -8.36
C ARG A 619 52.42 0.80 -6.97
N VAL A 620 53.38 1.64 -6.56
CA VAL A 620 53.47 2.31 -5.26
C VAL A 620 53.16 3.80 -5.41
N ASP A 621 51.90 4.17 -5.27
CA ASP A 621 51.45 5.58 -5.41
C ASP A 621 51.39 6.33 -4.08
N GLN A 622 51.54 5.62 -2.97
CA GLN A 622 51.58 6.12 -1.60
C GLN A 622 52.62 5.34 -0.81
N ASN A 623 53.17 5.95 0.24
CA ASN A 623 54.10 5.30 1.17
C ASN A 623 53.65 3.88 1.55
N LEU A 624 54.42 2.88 1.14
CA LEU A 624 54.11 1.48 1.36
C LEU A 624 55.19 0.83 2.23
N HIS A 625 54.81 0.33 3.40
CA HIS A 625 55.70 -0.40 4.30
C HIS A 625 55.38 -1.90 4.25
N VAL A 626 56.40 -2.71 4.00
CA VAL A 626 56.31 -4.16 3.89
C VAL A 626 57.44 -4.81 4.70
N ILE A 627 57.20 -5.95 5.35
CA ILE A 627 58.30 -6.61 6.09
C ILE A 627 59.30 -7.28 5.13
N ILE A 628 58.81 -8.10 4.22
CA ILE A 628 59.58 -8.83 3.20
C ILE A 628 58.87 -8.68 1.87
N VAL A 629 59.62 -8.39 0.81
CA VAL A 629 59.16 -8.33 -0.58
C VAL A 629 59.98 -9.30 -1.41
N ASP A 630 59.30 -10.23 -2.07
CA ASP A 630 59.85 -11.13 -3.08
C ASP A 630 59.13 -10.92 -4.40
N VAL A 631 59.90 -10.62 -5.44
CA VAL A 631 59.40 -10.51 -6.80
C VAL A 631 59.79 -11.75 -7.58
N LEU A 632 58.80 -12.35 -8.24
CA LEU A 632 58.98 -13.45 -9.17
C LEU A 632 58.84 -12.92 -10.60
N ASN A 633 59.33 -13.69 -11.57
CA ASN A 633 59.11 -13.45 -13.00
C ASN A 633 59.58 -12.08 -13.54
N GLY A 634 60.50 -11.38 -12.86
CA GLY A 634 61.03 -10.10 -13.33
C GLY A 634 60.04 -8.94 -13.30
N ALA A 635 58.95 -9.05 -12.53
CA ALA A 635 57.90 -8.04 -12.49
C ALA A 635 58.43 -6.66 -12.00
N PRO A 636 57.99 -5.55 -12.61
CA PRO A 636 58.49 -4.23 -12.22
C PRO A 636 57.89 -3.75 -10.88
N ILE A 637 58.65 -2.96 -10.13
CA ILE A 637 58.15 -2.14 -9.03
C ILE A 637 58.30 -0.69 -9.48
N THR A 638 57.17 -0.02 -9.71
CA THR A 638 57.15 1.40 -10.11
C THR A 638 56.22 2.20 -9.23
N GLY A 639 56.22 3.53 -9.35
CA GLY A 639 55.32 4.36 -8.54
C GLY A 639 55.73 5.82 -8.45
N SER A 640 54.95 6.58 -7.70
CA SER A 640 55.19 7.99 -7.41
C SER A 640 55.61 8.25 -5.97
N ASP A 641 55.77 7.20 -5.14
CA ASP A 641 56.11 7.35 -3.73
C ASP A 641 57.11 6.29 -3.25
N THR A 642 57.26 6.17 -1.92
CA THR A 642 58.31 5.40 -1.28
C THR A 642 57.86 3.98 -0.95
N LEU A 643 58.67 3.00 -1.32
CA LEU A 643 58.59 1.64 -0.77
C LEU A 643 59.56 1.52 0.40
N SER A 644 59.09 1.07 1.54
CA SER A 644 59.92 0.74 2.70
C SER A 644 59.82 -0.75 3.01
N THR A 645 60.96 -1.39 3.19
CA THR A 645 61.05 -2.78 3.62
C THR A 645 61.81 -2.91 4.93
N ARG A 646 61.35 -3.73 5.87
CA ARG A 646 62.08 -3.94 7.14
C ARG A 646 63.25 -4.92 7.00
N ASN A 647 63.02 -6.04 6.29
CA ASN A 647 63.98 -7.15 6.24
C ASN A 647 64.56 -7.38 4.85
N ARG A 648 63.72 -7.49 3.83
CA ARG A 648 64.20 -7.88 2.50
C ARG A 648 63.40 -7.27 1.37
N LEU A 649 64.13 -6.84 0.33
CA LEU A 649 63.62 -6.73 -1.02
C LEU A 649 64.48 -7.59 -1.95
N LYS A 650 63.86 -8.60 -2.58
CA LYS A 650 64.50 -9.45 -3.58
C LYS A 650 63.74 -9.34 -4.90
N THR A 651 64.41 -8.89 -5.95
CA THR A 651 63.83 -8.80 -7.29
C THR A 651 64.89 -8.91 -8.38
N ASN A 652 64.48 -9.46 -9.52
CA ASN A 652 65.23 -9.40 -10.78
C ASN A 652 64.57 -8.47 -11.82
N GLY A 653 63.48 -7.80 -11.45
CA GLY A 653 62.77 -6.83 -12.28
C GLY A 653 63.22 -5.39 -12.06
N LEU A 654 62.68 -4.49 -12.89
CA LEU A 654 62.89 -3.04 -12.77
C LEU A 654 62.39 -2.53 -11.41
N VAL A 655 63.18 -1.70 -10.73
CA VAL A 655 62.78 -0.92 -9.57
C VAL A 655 62.94 0.56 -9.91
N ASN A 656 61.83 1.26 -10.15
CA ASN A 656 61.79 2.67 -10.50
C ASN A 656 60.89 3.44 -9.54
N LEU A 657 61.50 4.06 -8.52
CA LEU A 657 60.77 4.72 -7.44
C LEU A 657 61.45 6.04 -7.03
N PRO A 658 60.68 7.06 -6.62
CA PRO A 658 61.24 8.25 -5.98
C PRO A 658 61.96 7.95 -4.66
N GLY A 659 61.54 6.91 -3.94
CA GLY A 659 62.11 6.53 -2.66
C GLY A 659 62.13 5.01 -2.44
N LEU A 660 63.24 4.51 -1.89
CA LEU A 660 63.35 3.15 -1.37
C LEU A 660 64.03 3.17 0.00
N VAL A 661 63.40 2.56 1.00
CA VAL A 661 63.96 2.40 2.35
C VAL A 661 64.16 0.91 2.61
N ILE A 662 65.37 0.51 2.99
CA ILE A 662 65.74 -0.87 3.30
C ILE A 662 66.24 -0.92 4.74
N GLY A 663 65.38 -1.46 5.61
CA GLY A 663 65.56 -1.91 6.99
C GLY A 663 66.24 -0.95 7.96
N THR A 664 65.70 -0.82 9.17
CA THR A 664 66.31 -0.05 10.28
C THR A 664 67.11 -0.91 11.25
N THR A 665 67.24 -2.22 10.97
CA THR A 665 67.92 -3.20 11.84
C THR A 665 69.04 -3.94 11.09
N GLY A 666 70.08 -4.36 11.81
CA GLY A 666 71.23 -5.06 11.23
C GLY A 666 70.84 -6.43 10.70
N GLY A 667 70.83 -6.60 9.37
CA GLY A 667 70.45 -7.85 8.70
C GLY A 667 69.53 -7.68 7.50
N ALA A 668 69.10 -6.44 7.19
CA ALA A 668 68.30 -6.18 6.00
C ALA A 668 69.09 -6.42 4.70
N THR A 669 68.42 -6.97 3.69
CA THR A 669 69.06 -7.33 2.40
C THR A 669 68.31 -6.74 1.22
N LEU A 670 69.04 -6.08 0.32
CA LEU A 670 68.58 -5.68 -1.00
C LEU A 670 69.25 -6.56 -2.06
N THR A 671 68.46 -7.22 -2.89
CA THR A 671 68.95 -7.99 -4.04
C THR A 671 68.22 -7.55 -5.29
N VAL A 672 68.91 -6.80 -6.15
CA VAL A 672 68.40 -6.25 -7.41
C VAL A 672 69.49 -6.35 -8.48
N PHE A 673 69.12 -6.59 -9.74
CA PHE A 673 70.08 -6.49 -10.84
C PHE A 673 70.49 -5.02 -11.07
N PRO A 674 71.79 -4.70 -11.17
CA PRO A 674 72.25 -3.31 -11.26
C PRO A 674 71.62 -2.50 -12.41
N GLY A 675 71.44 -3.11 -13.59
CA GLY A 675 70.80 -2.45 -14.75
C GLY A 675 69.30 -2.20 -14.59
N SER A 676 68.69 -2.72 -13.53
CA SER A 676 67.26 -2.62 -13.24
C SER A 676 66.97 -1.68 -12.07
N TYR A 677 67.98 -0.98 -11.54
CA TYR A 677 67.83 -0.10 -10.39
C TYR A 677 67.78 1.38 -10.80
N GLN A 678 66.62 2.01 -10.62
CA GLN A 678 66.35 3.41 -10.99
C GLN A 678 65.64 4.13 -9.83
N VAL A 679 66.32 4.23 -8.68
CA VAL A 679 65.75 4.85 -7.47
C VAL A 679 66.40 6.20 -7.21
N LEU A 680 65.58 7.25 -7.06
CA LEU A 680 66.05 8.61 -6.84
C LEU A 680 66.68 8.79 -5.45
N ARG A 681 66.04 8.26 -4.40
CA ARG A 681 66.55 8.29 -3.02
C ARG A 681 66.50 6.92 -2.39
N THR A 682 67.66 6.43 -1.95
CA THR A 682 67.78 5.15 -1.24
C THR A 682 68.20 5.40 0.20
N HIS A 683 67.52 4.79 1.15
CA HIS A 683 67.93 4.80 2.55
C HIS A 683 68.18 3.38 3.03
N PHE A 684 69.37 3.10 3.56
CA PHE A 684 69.66 1.86 4.29
C PHE A 684 69.79 2.18 5.76
N GLY A 685 68.88 1.71 6.61
CA GLY A 685 69.02 1.92 8.06
C GLY A 685 70.01 0.94 8.69
N GLY A 686 70.24 -0.22 8.06
CA GLY A 686 71.31 -1.15 8.42
C GLY A 686 71.58 -2.23 7.36
N GLY A 687 72.60 -3.06 7.60
CA GLY A 687 72.96 -4.19 6.73
C GLY A 687 74.08 -3.90 5.72
N ILE A 688 74.12 -4.71 4.65
CA ILE A 688 75.17 -4.64 3.62
C ILE A 688 74.62 -3.92 2.38
N ILE A 689 75.37 -2.92 1.90
CA ILE A 689 75.01 -2.12 0.72
C ILE A 689 75.56 -2.82 -0.54
N PRO A 690 74.71 -3.24 -1.50
CA PRO A 690 75.15 -3.87 -2.76
C PRO A 690 75.71 -2.86 -3.77
N ALA A 691 76.42 -3.36 -4.80
CA ALA A 691 76.89 -2.55 -5.92
C ALA A 691 75.74 -2.17 -6.87
N LEU A 692 75.06 -1.06 -6.60
CA LEU A 692 74.02 -0.48 -7.44
C LEU A 692 74.35 0.97 -7.82
N PRO A 693 73.82 1.49 -8.94
CA PRO A 693 73.97 2.90 -9.30
C PRO A 693 73.06 3.76 -8.40
N TYR A 694 73.61 4.30 -7.32
CA TYR A 694 72.84 5.13 -6.40
C TYR A 694 72.81 6.59 -6.88
N GLN A 695 71.61 7.16 -7.00
CA GLN A 695 71.47 8.59 -7.27
C GLN A 695 71.66 9.40 -5.99
N ASN A 696 70.79 9.23 -4.99
CA ASN A 696 71.03 9.74 -3.64
C ASN A 696 70.97 8.58 -2.64
N LEU A 697 71.89 8.57 -1.68
CA LEU A 697 72.05 7.50 -0.71
C LEU A 697 72.12 8.05 0.71
N THR A 698 71.27 7.55 1.60
CA THR A 698 71.35 7.77 3.04
C THR A 698 71.62 6.45 3.75
N VAL A 699 72.52 6.44 4.73
CA VAL A 699 72.93 5.22 5.42
C VAL A 699 72.98 5.37 6.93
N GLY A 700 72.41 4.41 7.64
CA GLY A 700 72.54 4.20 9.09
C GLY A 700 73.71 3.28 9.41
N ASN A 701 73.49 2.29 10.28
CA ASN A 701 74.52 1.33 10.72
C ASN A 701 74.77 0.25 9.67
N THR A 702 75.66 0.54 8.72
CA THR A 702 75.78 -0.19 7.46
C THR A 702 77.22 -0.53 7.10
N THR A 703 77.38 -1.45 6.17
CA THR A 703 78.69 -1.86 5.64
C THR A 703 78.63 -1.93 4.11
N ALA A 704 79.63 -1.40 3.42
CA ALA A 704 79.73 -1.56 1.97
C ALA A 704 80.03 -3.04 1.63
N GLY A 705 79.22 -3.62 0.74
CA GLY A 705 79.43 -4.98 0.24
C GLY A 705 80.25 -5.05 -1.05
N ALA A 706 80.53 -3.91 -1.66
CA ALA A 706 81.25 -3.77 -2.91
C ALA A 706 81.70 -2.31 -3.11
N ASN A 707 82.41 -2.02 -4.20
CA ASN A 707 82.69 -0.64 -4.59
C ASN A 707 81.37 0.10 -4.87
N LEU A 708 81.23 1.28 -4.28
CA LEU A 708 80.03 2.11 -4.40
C LEU A 708 80.35 3.37 -5.18
N ARG A 709 79.47 3.71 -6.12
CA ARG A 709 79.47 5.00 -6.81
C ARG A 709 78.11 5.67 -6.60
N ILE A 710 78.13 6.86 -6.02
CA ILE A 710 76.95 7.64 -5.67
C ILE A 710 76.98 8.91 -6.52
N MET A 711 76.01 9.06 -7.42
CA MET A 711 76.00 10.11 -8.43
C MET A 711 75.57 11.49 -7.88
N GLY A 712 74.85 11.50 -6.76
CA GLY A 712 74.31 12.68 -6.10
C GLY A 712 74.67 12.67 -4.61
N ASP A 713 73.70 12.98 -3.76
CA ASP A 713 73.96 13.23 -2.34
C ASP A 713 74.16 11.94 -1.54
N PHE A 714 75.21 11.92 -0.72
CA PHE A 714 75.51 10.86 0.24
C PHE A 714 75.44 11.39 1.68
N ARG A 715 74.56 10.79 2.49
CA ARG A 715 74.36 11.18 3.89
C ARG A 715 74.54 9.99 4.83
N VAL A 716 75.38 10.15 5.85
CA VAL A 716 75.66 9.13 6.87
C VAL A 716 75.01 9.53 8.19
N GLU A 717 74.05 8.75 8.68
CA GLU A 717 73.31 8.99 9.92
C GLU A 717 73.70 8.04 11.07
N GLY A 718 74.36 6.93 10.77
CA GLY A 718 74.91 5.98 11.75
C GLY A 718 76.39 5.67 11.49
N THR A 719 76.84 4.47 11.85
CA THR A 719 78.19 4.01 11.50
C THR A 719 78.19 3.35 10.12
N PHE A 720 78.89 3.96 9.16
CA PHE A 720 79.13 3.38 7.84
C PHE A 720 80.55 2.85 7.72
N ASN A 721 80.70 1.55 7.50
CA ASN A 721 82.00 0.89 7.29
C ASN A 721 82.22 0.62 5.79
N THR A 722 83.28 1.16 5.20
CA THR A 722 83.59 0.93 3.76
C THR A 722 84.11 -0.49 3.51
N ASN A 723 84.55 -1.20 4.54
CA ASN A 723 84.99 -2.59 4.47
C ASN A 723 86.08 -2.84 3.41
N GLY A 724 86.97 -1.86 3.24
CA GLY A 724 88.06 -1.91 2.25
C GLY A 724 87.62 -1.64 0.80
N TYR A 725 86.34 -1.38 0.53
CA TYR A 725 85.85 -1.03 -0.80
C TYR A 725 85.97 0.48 -1.08
N SER A 726 86.11 0.82 -2.35
CA SER A 726 86.09 2.21 -2.82
C SER A 726 84.68 2.78 -2.79
N VAL A 727 84.51 3.97 -2.19
CA VAL A 727 83.25 4.71 -2.15
C VAL A 727 83.49 6.09 -2.76
N VAL A 728 82.91 6.33 -3.93
CA VAL A 728 83.04 7.58 -4.68
C VAL A 728 81.71 8.32 -4.69
N VAL A 729 81.74 9.60 -4.31
CA VAL A 729 80.57 10.49 -4.28
C VAL A 729 80.79 11.64 -5.26
N ASP A 730 79.87 11.78 -6.22
CA ASP A 730 79.89 12.84 -7.25
C ASP A 730 78.99 14.05 -6.86
N GLY A 731 78.22 13.95 -5.76
CA GLY A 731 77.40 15.02 -5.18
C GLY A 731 77.78 15.35 -3.74
N THR A 732 76.88 15.92 -2.93
CA THR A 732 77.27 16.36 -1.57
C THR A 732 77.45 15.19 -0.61
N TYR A 733 78.54 15.20 0.16
CA TYR A 733 78.78 14.24 1.24
C TYR A 733 78.62 14.87 2.62
N THR A 734 77.75 14.29 3.44
CA THR A 734 77.48 14.76 4.80
C THR A 734 77.46 13.62 5.83
N VAL A 735 77.95 13.90 7.03
CA VAL A 735 77.85 13.01 8.20
C VAL A 735 77.01 13.74 9.24
N ALA A 736 75.86 13.15 9.60
CA ALA A 736 74.95 13.73 10.57
C ALA A 736 75.52 13.64 11.99
N PRO A 737 75.03 14.46 12.95
CA PRO A 737 75.43 14.36 14.35
C PRO A 737 75.24 12.94 14.90
N GLY A 738 76.33 12.35 15.41
CA GLY A 738 76.34 10.95 15.90
C GLY A 738 76.66 9.90 14.83
N GLY A 739 76.74 10.26 13.55
CA GLY A 739 77.22 9.40 12.48
C GLY A 739 78.75 9.29 12.47
N SER A 740 79.26 8.19 11.92
CA SER A 740 80.70 7.96 11.76
C SER A 740 81.01 7.15 10.51
N VAL A 741 82.19 7.36 9.92
CA VAL A 741 82.67 6.58 8.78
C VAL A 741 83.97 5.87 9.15
N VAL A 742 83.99 4.56 8.91
CA VAL A 742 85.16 3.69 9.10
C VAL A 742 85.69 3.30 7.73
N GLY A 743 86.78 3.93 7.31
CA GLY A 743 87.37 3.79 5.98
C GLY A 743 87.47 5.12 5.24
N THR A 744 87.71 5.06 3.93
CA THR A 744 87.91 6.26 3.08
C THR A 744 86.75 6.42 2.11
N VAL A 745 86.16 7.63 2.08
CA VAL A 745 85.19 8.06 1.08
C VAL A 745 85.85 9.14 0.24
N THR A 746 85.85 8.95 -1.08
CA THR A 746 86.38 9.93 -2.03
C THR A 746 85.24 10.79 -2.54
N HIS A 747 85.37 12.10 -2.33
CA HIS A 747 84.43 13.09 -2.84
C HIS A 747 85.07 13.78 -4.04
N ASN A 748 84.39 13.75 -5.19
CA ASN A 748 84.86 14.40 -6.41
C ASN A 748 84.50 15.89 -6.44
#